data_AF-A0A2N7D309-F1
#
_entry.id   AF-A0A2N7D309-F1
#
_cell.length_a   1.000
_cell.length_b   1.000
_cell.length_c   1.000
_cell.angle_alpha   90.00
_cell.angle_beta   90.00
_cell.angle_gamma   90.00
#
_symmetry.space_group_name_H-M   'P 1'
#
loop_
_entity.id
_entity.type
_entity.pdbx_description
1 polymer ?
#
loop_
_entity_poly.entity_id
_entity_poly.type
_entity_poly.pdbx_seq_one_letter_code
_entity_poly.pdbx_strand_id
1 'polypeptide(L)'
;MKKSVLAIVVGSTLLLSGCFDSTSEDSSNPIPPSDVSRFVDILNRIGNPLLMKDRDAQSNLSYNAFVDLGAWHGHLLPKHDSAIGSAGGIMIVDQEYSSYIANENFDKLHLINLATGQDIDINNANISAYSTPDALHQTIENNEFKIVLTTRFASNRTSMIETNISNKTNKDFELELVWSGEFLADFRETGDNVAVNDVYKALKLQNDGIALTFNKIANWAGLKSENDAQFAITRSLPGTTTDIDGYSYESKGQLSLSANSDTSFYNTYSYVHNPTEAAKEINVVNESIRNAPSVMNAAKERWNQYLNHGLANASATQLESNVAVKAMMTLNGNWRSPAGIVRHSTVTPSVTAPWFSGNNTWPWDTWKHAYAMAHFNPDVAMENIRTVFQFQVKGDDPIRPLDAGYLLDVVNYSLPQDRIDSGYYDSAELPDSTQNDASMNWNERNTKPSLAAWAVMEIYHSLNHEFNRSDDAQAWIDEMYPKLVAYHDWWLSNRDHNSNGVPEYGAAVDPAHNTDDGRMYIRVWTEQSDELVNLVGSENLEQIDVDGDAIRYKVIGVSSYNKVLDNYEELGIYGYSNGAQTATSWESGMDDAARFGFIHDLAKTNSRDWITDNSYAVEYNQLGRYANAHYGFNNVLVGNVEDWVYADQSDENLTKLRDARKDWQVRFGENRNTDNALVGFSMLQESVDQASYMYSDNKFLSEMASLISPDVEGKSREQEFTQHANFIKDYINTCMFDNDSSFYYDIRLVDKNGHSYLDDSGNPVNGVSLEKVSTPYQGKQHYCAGVVLKERGQAPDGWSPLFNGAATQEIADQVMDVMLDADKFDNSTEFPTEGVSFGTASRDNPAYGPDIYWRGRVWLDQFYFGLQSLEKYGRHDDAVRIAEDLFNNGEGFGQDGAIRENYNPETGAVQGATNFSWSAAHTYMMYRNFYGK
;
A
#
# COMPACT_ATOMS: atom_id res chain seq x y z
N MET A 1 -33.92 59.82 24.79
CA MET A 1 -33.60 61.04 24.02
C MET A 1 -33.33 60.61 22.58
N LYS A 2 -33.88 61.37 21.61
CA LYS A 2 -33.81 61.25 20.13
C LYS A 2 -32.37 61.06 19.61
N LYS A 3 -32.00 60.59 18.41
CA LYS A 3 -32.61 60.06 17.16
C LYS A 3 -31.41 59.60 16.27
N SER A 4 -31.56 58.49 15.55
CA SER A 4 -31.30 58.28 14.10
C SER A 4 -30.05 58.80 13.36
N VAL A 5 -29.46 57.87 12.58
CA VAL A 5 -29.04 57.95 11.14
C VAL A 5 -27.63 58.54 10.83
N LEU A 6 -26.69 57.73 10.27
CA LEU A 6 -26.37 57.50 8.82
C LEU A 6 -25.82 58.80 8.17
N ALA A 7 -24.81 58.87 7.29
CA ALA A 7 -24.07 57.92 6.46
C ALA A 7 -23.02 58.73 5.61
N ILE A 8 -22.16 58.01 4.86
CA ILE A 8 -21.76 58.32 3.45
C ILE A 8 -20.70 59.46 3.26
N VAL A 9 -19.64 59.42 2.43
CA VAL A 9 -19.10 58.49 1.39
C VAL A 9 -17.79 59.07 0.81
N VAL A 10 -16.86 58.17 0.44
CA VAL A 10 -15.98 58.09 -0.77
C VAL A 10 -14.94 59.17 -1.13
N GLY A 11 -13.75 58.66 -1.49
CA GLY A 11 -12.96 59.12 -2.66
C GLY A 11 -11.44 59.12 -2.44
N SER A 12 -10.72 58.05 -2.79
CA SER A 12 -9.76 57.92 -3.93
C SER A 12 -8.65 59.00 -3.93
N THR A 13 -7.34 58.77 -4.04
CA THR A 13 -6.52 57.76 -4.75
C THR A 13 -5.03 58.09 -4.50
N LEU A 14 -4.13 57.13 -4.79
CA LEU A 14 -2.70 57.24 -5.20
C LEU A 14 -1.61 56.71 -4.24
N LEU A 15 -0.80 55.85 -4.87
CA LEU A 15 0.35 55.07 -4.44
C LEU A 15 1.56 55.93 -4.03
N LEU A 16 2.39 55.42 -3.12
CA LEU A 16 3.85 55.30 -3.29
C LEU A 16 4.49 54.48 -2.15
N SER A 17 5.42 53.64 -2.58
CA SER A 17 6.29 52.70 -1.86
C SER A 17 7.21 53.32 -0.79
N GLY A 18 7.48 52.56 0.28
CA GLY A 18 8.59 52.80 1.21
C GLY A 18 8.68 51.72 2.30
N CYS A 19 9.76 50.93 2.28
CA CYS A 19 10.02 49.80 3.19
C CYS A 19 10.50 50.21 4.60
N PHE A 20 10.42 49.21 5.50
CA PHE A 20 11.20 48.96 6.73
C PHE A 20 10.83 49.68 8.04
N ASP A 21 10.04 48.98 8.87
CA ASP A 21 10.48 48.06 9.94
C ASP A 21 10.03 48.30 11.38
N SER A 22 9.63 47.17 11.97
CA SER A 22 9.52 46.81 13.39
C SER A 22 8.38 47.42 14.21
N THR A 23 7.41 46.59 14.58
CA THR A 23 7.14 46.25 15.99
C THR A 23 6.07 45.14 16.10
N SER A 24 6.49 44.02 16.70
CA SER A 24 5.69 43.00 17.39
C SER A 24 4.46 42.44 16.67
N GLU A 25 4.66 41.37 15.91
CA GLU A 25 3.59 40.38 15.68
C GLU A 25 3.49 39.49 16.93
N ASP A 26 2.34 39.59 17.58
CA ASP A 26 1.83 38.56 18.49
C ASP A 26 1.77 37.24 17.71
N SER A 27 2.54 36.24 18.16
CA SER A 27 2.58 34.90 17.58
C SER A 27 1.34 34.08 17.98
N SER A 28 0.18 34.55 17.56
CA SER A 28 -1.07 33.79 17.57
C SER A 28 -1.79 33.98 16.24
N ASN A 29 -1.14 33.60 15.13
CA ASN A 29 -1.86 33.43 13.88
C ASN A 29 -2.79 32.21 14.07
N PRO A 30 -4.12 32.37 13.97
CA PRO A 30 -5.05 31.26 14.02
C PRO A 30 -4.76 30.27 12.90
N ILE A 31 -5.06 28.99 13.13
CA ILE A 31 -5.06 27.94 12.09
C ILE A 31 -5.68 28.53 10.81
N PRO A 32 -5.00 28.44 9.66
CA PRO A 32 -5.54 28.95 8.42
C PRO A 32 -6.96 28.37 8.18
N PRO A 33 -7.97 29.16 7.77
CA PRO A 33 -9.30 28.61 7.47
C PRO A 33 -9.19 27.42 6.51
N SER A 34 -9.77 26.29 6.90
CA SER A 34 -9.79 24.96 6.27
C SER A 34 -10.65 24.87 5.00
N ASP A 35 -10.69 25.95 4.21
CA ASP A 35 -11.41 25.97 2.95
C ASP A 35 -10.56 25.31 1.87
N VAL A 36 -11.11 24.29 1.21
CA VAL A 36 -10.52 23.60 0.04
C VAL A 36 -9.91 24.55 -1.01
N SER A 37 -10.45 25.76 -1.17
CA SER A 37 -9.96 26.76 -2.13
C SER A 37 -8.55 27.28 -1.85
N ARG A 38 -7.99 27.01 -0.67
CA ARG A 38 -6.59 27.34 -0.33
C ARG A 38 -5.58 26.32 -0.84
N PHE A 39 -6.04 25.12 -1.16
CA PHE A 39 -5.20 23.99 -1.51
C PHE A 39 -5.34 23.73 -3.01
N VAL A 40 -4.64 24.53 -3.81
CA VAL A 40 -4.69 24.45 -5.27
C VAL A 40 -3.49 23.66 -5.79
N ASP A 41 -3.73 22.69 -6.66
CA ASP A 41 -2.71 21.88 -7.34
C ASP A 41 -1.68 21.23 -6.39
N ILE A 42 -2.18 20.76 -5.24
CA ILE A 42 -1.39 20.01 -4.25
C ILE A 42 -0.89 18.66 -4.80
N LEU A 43 -1.64 18.08 -5.73
CA LEU A 43 -1.28 16.87 -6.46
C LEU A 43 -1.50 17.15 -7.94
N ASN A 44 -0.48 16.92 -8.76
CA ASN A 44 -0.60 17.11 -10.21
C ASN A 44 -1.57 16.07 -10.81
N ARG A 45 -2.71 16.55 -11.31
CA ARG A 45 -3.76 15.74 -11.95
C ARG A 45 -3.86 15.94 -13.46
N ILE A 46 -2.87 16.57 -14.06
CA ILE A 46 -2.83 16.87 -15.50
C ILE A 46 -2.41 15.62 -16.27
N GLY A 47 -3.13 15.27 -17.33
CA GLY A 47 -2.75 14.13 -18.15
C GLY A 47 -3.48 14.00 -19.49
N ASN A 48 -2.82 13.33 -20.43
CA ASN A 48 -3.39 12.93 -21.72
C ASN A 48 -3.01 11.47 -21.99
N PRO A 49 -3.82 10.50 -21.52
CA PRO A 49 -3.56 9.10 -21.80
C PRO A 49 -3.83 8.80 -23.27
N LEU A 50 -2.84 8.20 -23.94
CA LEU A 50 -2.95 7.80 -25.35
C LEU A 50 -3.25 6.31 -25.52
N LEU A 51 -3.08 5.53 -24.45
CA LEU A 51 -3.27 4.08 -24.40
C LEU A 51 -4.14 3.73 -23.19
N MET A 52 -4.87 2.62 -23.27
CA MET A 52 -5.64 2.12 -22.13
C MET A 52 -4.74 1.84 -20.92
N LYS A 53 -3.52 1.35 -21.19
CA LYS A 53 -2.46 1.11 -20.22
C LYS A 53 -1.27 2.03 -20.47
N ASP A 54 -1.53 3.33 -20.47
CA ASP A 54 -0.47 4.34 -20.49
C ASP A 54 0.29 4.29 -19.15
N ARG A 55 1.49 3.70 -19.18
CA ARG A 55 2.30 3.40 -17.98
C ARG A 55 3.61 4.18 -17.91
N ASP A 56 4.02 4.53 -16.70
CA ASP A 56 5.32 5.13 -16.40
C ASP A 56 6.46 4.07 -16.46
N ALA A 57 7.70 4.52 -16.28
CA ALA A 57 8.89 3.66 -16.31
C ALA A 57 8.90 2.58 -15.22
N GLN A 58 8.02 2.69 -14.22
CA GLN A 58 7.85 1.73 -13.11
C GLN A 58 6.53 0.94 -13.25
N SER A 59 5.90 0.98 -14.43
CA SER A 59 4.66 0.26 -14.79
C SER A 59 3.38 0.72 -14.08
N ASN A 60 3.40 1.85 -13.37
CA ASN A 60 2.18 2.47 -12.84
C ASN A 60 1.45 3.19 -13.97
N LEU A 61 0.13 3.43 -13.85
CA LEU A 61 -0.52 4.39 -14.75
C LEU A 61 0.17 5.76 -14.68
N SER A 62 0.39 6.39 -15.83
CA SER A 62 1.24 7.58 -15.98
C SER A 62 0.73 8.86 -15.30
N TYR A 63 -0.52 8.90 -14.84
CA TYR A 63 -1.17 10.13 -14.36
C TYR A 63 -2.01 9.86 -13.10
N ASN A 64 -2.31 10.93 -12.34
CA ASN A 64 -2.96 10.84 -11.04
C ASN A 64 -4.44 11.28 -11.12
N ALA A 65 -5.31 10.37 -11.57
CA ALA A 65 -6.74 10.67 -11.72
C ALA A 65 -7.40 11.10 -10.39
N PHE A 66 -8.32 12.06 -10.47
CA PHE A 66 -9.19 12.46 -9.36
C PHE A 66 -10.27 11.40 -9.14
N VAL A 67 -10.23 10.76 -7.97
CA VAL A 67 -11.20 9.76 -7.51
C VAL A 67 -11.64 10.14 -6.11
N ASP A 68 -12.92 9.94 -5.79
CA ASP A 68 -13.50 10.24 -4.47
C ASP A 68 -14.73 9.36 -4.21
N LEU A 69 -15.28 9.39 -2.99
CA LEU A 69 -16.49 8.64 -2.57
C LEU A 69 -16.43 7.13 -2.75
N GLY A 70 -15.26 6.52 -2.77
CA GLY A 70 -15.19 5.08 -3.03
C GLY A 70 -15.43 4.70 -4.50
N ALA A 71 -15.42 5.67 -5.42
CA ALA A 71 -15.78 5.44 -6.80
C ALA A 71 -14.77 4.55 -7.56
N TRP A 72 -15.25 4.03 -8.69
CA TRP A 72 -14.56 3.08 -9.55
C TRP A 72 -14.18 3.70 -10.90
N HIS A 73 -14.09 5.03 -10.95
CA HIS A 73 -13.56 5.79 -12.08
C HIS A 73 -12.96 7.11 -11.59
N GLY A 74 -12.18 7.77 -12.44
CA GLY A 74 -11.53 9.04 -12.14
C GLY A 74 -11.35 9.94 -13.36
N HIS A 75 -11.09 11.22 -13.09
CA HIS A 75 -10.91 12.27 -14.09
C HIS A 75 -9.52 12.89 -14.04
N LEU A 76 -8.98 13.26 -15.19
CA LEU A 76 -7.75 14.06 -15.31
C LEU A 76 -8.09 15.49 -15.74
N LEU A 77 -7.23 16.44 -15.37
CA LEU A 77 -7.23 17.76 -16.01
C LEU A 77 -6.57 17.67 -17.40
N PRO A 78 -7.07 18.42 -18.40
CA PRO A 78 -6.45 18.44 -19.72
C PRO A 78 -4.99 18.92 -19.67
N LYS A 79 -4.12 18.29 -20.47
CA LYS A 79 -2.71 18.67 -20.62
C LYS A 79 -2.55 19.87 -21.55
N HIS A 80 -3.38 19.95 -22.58
CA HIS A 80 -3.33 21.04 -23.54
C HIS A 80 -4.53 21.96 -23.38
N ASP A 81 -4.25 23.26 -23.47
CA ASP A 81 -5.22 24.35 -23.53
C ASP A 81 -6.35 24.11 -24.53
N SER A 82 -6.04 23.49 -25.68
CA SER A 82 -7.03 23.14 -26.71
C SER A 82 -8.05 22.11 -26.26
N ALA A 83 -7.82 21.39 -25.17
CA ALA A 83 -8.72 20.38 -24.62
C ALA A 83 -9.53 20.89 -23.42
N ILE A 84 -9.26 22.11 -22.94
CA ILE A 84 -10.06 22.75 -21.89
C ILE A 84 -11.52 22.88 -22.34
N GLY A 85 -12.45 22.61 -21.42
CA GLY A 85 -13.89 22.46 -21.70
C GLY A 85 -14.33 21.00 -21.90
N SER A 86 -13.45 20.03 -21.67
CA SER A 86 -13.74 18.59 -21.72
C SER A 86 -13.95 17.99 -20.34
N ALA A 87 -14.42 16.73 -20.31
CA ALA A 87 -14.46 15.91 -19.10
C ALA A 87 -13.06 15.39 -18.68
N GLY A 88 -12.04 15.62 -19.51
CA GLY A 88 -10.67 15.17 -19.33
C GLY A 88 -10.46 13.68 -19.61
N GLY A 89 -9.23 13.21 -19.37
CA GLY A 89 -8.93 11.79 -19.46
C GLY A 89 -9.70 10.99 -18.41
N ILE A 90 -10.25 9.84 -18.80
CA ILE A 90 -11.08 9.01 -17.92
C ILE A 90 -10.33 7.73 -17.58
N MET A 91 -10.14 7.49 -16.29
CA MET A 91 -9.67 6.23 -15.73
C MET A 91 -10.88 5.44 -15.22
N ILE A 92 -10.93 4.13 -15.45
CA ILE A 92 -11.82 3.20 -14.75
C ILE A 92 -10.98 2.29 -13.85
N VAL A 93 -11.63 1.78 -12.81
CA VAL A 93 -11.11 0.72 -11.96
C VAL A 93 -11.96 -0.52 -12.24
N ASP A 94 -11.45 -1.43 -13.05
CA ASP A 94 -12.14 -2.62 -13.52
C ASP A 94 -11.82 -3.82 -12.62
N GLN A 95 -12.64 -3.95 -11.57
CA GLN A 95 -12.60 -4.98 -10.52
C GLN A 95 -11.28 -5.01 -9.71
N GLU A 96 -10.22 -5.55 -10.29
CA GLU A 96 -8.91 -5.76 -9.64
C GLU A 96 -7.82 -4.86 -10.22
N TYR A 97 -8.12 -4.12 -11.30
CA TYR A 97 -7.16 -3.31 -12.06
C TYR A 97 -7.69 -1.90 -12.33
N SER A 98 -6.84 -1.06 -12.91
CA SER A 98 -7.22 0.27 -13.39
C SER A 98 -6.65 0.53 -14.77
N SER A 99 -7.43 1.21 -15.60
CA SER A 99 -7.08 1.51 -16.99
C SER A 99 -7.75 2.80 -17.48
N TYR A 100 -7.18 3.47 -18.48
CA TYR A 100 -7.79 4.63 -19.13
C TYR A 100 -8.76 4.22 -20.23
N ILE A 101 -9.92 4.85 -20.34
CA ILE A 101 -10.85 4.62 -21.46
C ILE A 101 -10.99 5.83 -22.38
N ALA A 102 -10.47 6.99 -21.98
CA ALA A 102 -10.58 8.20 -22.77
C ALA A 102 -9.41 9.17 -22.51
N ASN A 103 -9.07 9.96 -23.53
CA ASN A 103 -8.01 10.97 -23.48
C ASN A 103 -8.54 12.36 -23.07
N GLU A 104 -7.67 13.36 -23.07
CA GLU A 104 -8.02 14.72 -22.63
C GLU A 104 -9.13 15.42 -23.45
N ASN A 105 -9.46 14.97 -24.66
CA ASN A 105 -10.49 15.59 -25.52
C ASN A 105 -11.89 14.98 -25.33
N PHE A 106 -12.07 14.12 -24.33
CA PHE A 106 -13.32 13.38 -24.15
C PHE A 106 -14.47 14.23 -23.61
N ASP A 107 -15.65 14.08 -24.22
CA ASP A 107 -16.88 14.83 -23.92
C ASP A 107 -16.67 16.36 -23.94
N LYS A 108 -15.91 16.84 -24.93
CA LYS A 108 -15.54 18.25 -25.05
C LYS A 108 -16.71 19.11 -25.53
N LEU A 109 -17.00 20.18 -24.79
CA LEU A 109 -18.06 21.13 -25.10
C LEU A 109 -17.62 22.17 -26.15
N HIS A 110 -18.47 22.34 -27.16
CA HIS A 110 -18.47 23.43 -28.13
C HIS A 110 -19.80 24.19 -28.04
N LEU A 111 -19.78 25.51 -28.28
CA LEU A 111 -20.96 26.36 -28.17
C LEU A 111 -21.23 27.04 -29.51
N ILE A 112 -22.33 26.70 -30.17
CA ILE A 112 -22.71 27.29 -31.45
C ILE A 112 -23.83 28.31 -31.22
N ASN A 113 -23.62 29.55 -31.68
CA ASN A 113 -24.68 30.55 -31.67
C ASN A 113 -25.70 30.23 -32.78
N LEU A 114 -26.93 29.87 -32.41
CA LEU A 114 -27.97 29.45 -33.35
C LEU A 114 -28.39 30.57 -34.32
N ALA A 115 -28.23 31.84 -33.94
CA ALA A 115 -28.57 32.97 -34.81
C ALA A 115 -27.55 33.19 -35.93
N THR A 116 -26.28 32.87 -35.69
CA THR A 116 -25.18 33.11 -36.66
C THR A 116 -24.65 31.82 -37.28
N GLY A 117 -24.90 30.66 -36.67
CA GLY A 117 -24.30 29.38 -37.01
C GLY A 117 -22.79 29.32 -36.76
N GLN A 118 -22.24 30.26 -35.98
CA GLN A 118 -20.81 30.34 -35.68
C GLN A 118 -20.53 29.74 -34.30
N ASP A 119 -19.43 28.99 -34.20
CA ASP A 119 -18.86 28.57 -32.92
C ASP A 119 -18.43 29.82 -32.14
N ILE A 120 -18.67 29.81 -30.83
CA ILE A 120 -18.21 30.85 -29.93
C ILE A 120 -16.70 30.71 -29.83
N ASP A 121 -15.98 31.73 -30.27
CA ASP A 121 -14.53 31.70 -30.33
C ASP A 121 -13.91 31.62 -28.92
N ILE A 122 -13.51 30.41 -28.56
CA ILE A 122 -12.74 30.10 -27.35
C ILE A 122 -11.23 30.24 -27.57
N ASN A 123 -10.74 30.37 -28.82
CA ASN A 123 -9.30 30.42 -29.10
C ASN A 123 -8.66 31.74 -28.63
N ASN A 124 -9.46 32.79 -28.46
CA ASN A 124 -9.05 34.07 -27.87
C ASN A 124 -9.53 34.24 -26.41
N ALA A 125 -9.97 33.16 -25.77
CA ALA A 125 -10.37 33.17 -24.36
C ALA A 125 -9.17 33.08 -23.42
N ASN A 126 -9.31 33.67 -22.23
CA ASN A 126 -8.46 33.37 -21.10
C ASN A 126 -8.89 32.03 -20.51
N ILE A 127 -7.96 31.08 -20.40
CA ILE A 127 -8.23 29.72 -19.97
C ILE A 127 -7.40 29.37 -18.75
N SER A 128 -7.98 28.58 -17.86
CA SER A 128 -7.26 28.04 -16.70
C SER A 128 -7.87 26.70 -16.28
N ALA A 129 -7.04 25.82 -15.76
CA ALA A 129 -7.43 24.53 -15.22
C ALA A 129 -6.61 24.25 -13.96
N TYR A 130 -7.26 23.82 -12.89
CA TYR A 130 -6.61 23.53 -11.61
C TYR A 130 -7.44 22.55 -10.79
N SER A 131 -6.82 21.95 -9.77
CA SER A 131 -7.47 21.04 -8.85
C SER A 131 -7.51 21.60 -7.44
N THR A 132 -8.56 21.27 -6.70
CA THR A 132 -8.65 21.40 -5.25
C THR A 132 -8.85 19.99 -4.65
N PRO A 133 -8.77 19.77 -3.32
CA PRO A 133 -8.92 18.43 -2.75
C PRO A 133 -10.24 17.77 -3.13
N ASP A 134 -11.26 18.57 -3.38
CA ASP A 134 -12.65 18.19 -3.58
C ASP A 134 -13.15 18.27 -5.03
N ALA A 135 -12.36 18.81 -5.96
CA ALA A 135 -12.82 19.07 -7.32
C ALA A 135 -11.71 19.28 -8.35
N LEU A 136 -12.09 19.14 -9.63
CA LEU A 136 -11.35 19.68 -10.77
C LEU A 136 -12.09 20.90 -11.31
N HIS A 137 -11.35 21.95 -11.64
CA HIS A 137 -11.90 23.22 -12.15
C HIS A 137 -11.31 23.54 -13.50
N GLN A 138 -12.15 24.00 -14.42
CA GLN A 138 -11.74 24.57 -15.69
C GLN A 138 -12.52 25.87 -15.93
N THR A 139 -11.85 26.91 -16.42
CA THR A 139 -12.47 28.19 -16.75
C THR A 139 -12.08 28.60 -18.16
N ILE A 140 -13.07 29.03 -18.94
CA ILE A 140 -12.92 29.64 -20.26
C ILE A 140 -13.62 31.00 -20.23
N GLU A 141 -12.89 32.09 -20.38
CA GLU A 141 -13.45 33.44 -20.28
C GLU A 141 -13.02 34.33 -21.44
N ASN A 142 -13.98 34.86 -22.19
CA ASN A 142 -13.75 35.88 -23.21
C ASN A 142 -14.58 37.14 -22.91
N ASN A 143 -14.73 38.02 -23.91
CA ASN A 143 -15.49 39.27 -23.74
C ASN A 143 -17.01 39.06 -23.64
N GLU A 144 -17.52 37.94 -24.17
CA GLU A 144 -18.95 37.66 -24.24
C GLU A 144 -19.41 36.67 -23.16
N PHE A 145 -18.60 35.65 -22.87
CA PHE A 145 -18.95 34.56 -22.00
C PHE A 145 -17.86 34.25 -20.96
N LYS A 146 -18.30 33.73 -19.82
CA LYS A 146 -17.45 32.98 -18.89
C LYS A 146 -18.09 31.62 -18.69
N ILE A 147 -17.31 30.56 -18.90
CA ILE A 147 -17.72 29.17 -18.74
C ILE A 147 -16.85 28.58 -17.63
N VAL A 148 -17.48 28.02 -16.61
CA VAL A 148 -16.80 27.34 -15.51
C VAL A 148 -17.30 25.91 -15.45
N LEU A 149 -16.37 24.96 -15.54
CA LEU A 149 -16.65 23.54 -15.33
C LEU A 149 -16.08 23.13 -13.98
N THR A 150 -16.90 22.50 -13.14
CA THR A 150 -16.48 21.94 -11.85
C THR A 150 -16.87 20.47 -11.77
N THR A 151 -15.88 19.59 -11.65
CA THR A 151 -16.07 18.14 -11.52
C THR A 151 -16.02 17.71 -10.06
N ARG A 152 -17.05 17.00 -9.59
CA ARG A 152 -17.13 16.40 -8.23
C ARG A 152 -17.75 15.01 -8.28
N PHE A 153 -17.52 14.21 -7.25
CA PHE A 153 -18.23 12.93 -7.11
C PHE A 153 -19.59 13.10 -6.43
N ALA A 154 -20.62 12.49 -7.01
CA ALA A 154 -22.00 12.53 -6.55
C ALA A 154 -22.39 11.26 -5.77
N SER A 155 -21.82 10.12 -6.15
CA SER A 155 -22.01 8.83 -5.50
C SER A 155 -20.71 8.01 -5.58
N ASN A 156 -20.76 6.78 -5.08
CA ASN A 156 -19.67 5.80 -5.18
C ASN A 156 -19.58 5.11 -6.55
N ARG A 157 -20.36 5.57 -7.55
CA ARG A 157 -20.30 5.13 -8.95
C ARG A 157 -20.38 6.29 -9.93
N THR A 158 -20.81 7.48 -9.49
CA THR A 158 -21.11 8.62 -10.35
C THR A 158 -20.33 9.87 -9.97
N SER A 159 -19.68 10.48 -10.95
CA SER A 159 -19.21 11.87 -10.89
C SER A 159 -20.15 12.80 -11.66
N MET A 160 -20.06 14.09 -11.38
CA MET A 160 -20.86 15.15 -11.98
C MET A 160 -19.97 16.33 -12.37
N ILE A 161 -20.19 16.84 -13.58
CA ILE A 161 -19.63 18.10 -14.05
C ILE A 161 -20.77 19.12 -14.07
N GLU A 162 -20.65 20.16 -13.25
CA GLU A 162 -21.43 21.38 -13.39
C GLU A 162 -20.76 22.28 -14.42
N THR A 163 -21.51 22.68 -15.44
CA THR A 163 -21.07 23.70 -16.39
C THR A 163 -21.93 24.93 -16.19
N ASN A 164 -21.33 25.99 -15.65
CA ASN A 164 -21.94 27.30 -15.49
C ASN A 164 -21.51 28.23 -16.64
N ILE A 165 -22.48 28.79 -17.36
CA ILE A 165 -22.25 29.76 -18.44
C ILE A 165 -22.82 31.12 -18.02
N SER A 166 -21.93 32.10 -17.87
CA SER A 166 -22.27 33.51 -17.65
C SER A 166 -22.28 34.28 -18.97
N ASN A 167 -23.39 34.95 -19.26
CA ASN A 167 -23.48 35.93 -20.34
C ASN A 167 -23.08 37.32 -19.84
N LYS A 168 -21.95 37.84 -20.32
CA LYS A 168 -21.41 39.15 -19.93
C LYS A 168 -21.96 40.30 -20.78
N THR A 169 -22.90 40.01 -21.67
CA THR A 169 -23.45 40.97 -22.63
C THR A 169 -24.89 41.37 -22.28
N ASN A 170 -25.33 42.47 -22.89
CA ASN A 170 -26.72 42.95 -22.81
C ASN A 170 -27.65 42.29 -23.84
N LYS A 171 -27.27 41.15 -24.45
CA LYS A 171 -28.05 40.44 -25.47
C LYS A 171 -28.43 39.05 -24.97
N ASP A 172 -29.60 38.57 -25.37
CA ASP A 172 -29.97 37.17 -25.19
C ASP A 172 -29.30 36.31 -26.28
N PHE A 173 -28.97 35.06 -25.94
CA PHE A 173 -28.43 34.09 -26.87
C PHE A 173 -29.24 32.80 -26.84
N GLU A 174 -29.43 32.21 -28.02
CA GLU A 174 -29.85 30.83 -28.18
C GLU A 174 -28.63 30.04 -28.64
N LEU A 175 -28.19 29.10 -27.80
CA LEU A 175 -26.98 28.32 -28.01
C LEU A 175 -27.34 26.87 -28.33
N GLU A 176 -26.69 26.30 -29.34
CA GLU A 176 -26.56 24.87 -29.49
C GLU A 176 -25.28 24.42 -28.80
N LEU A 177 -25.42 23.47 -27.88
CA LEU A 177 -24.34 22.89 -27.13
C LEU A 177 -23.97 21.57 -27.80
N VAL A 178 -22.72 21.43 -28.23
CA VAL A 178 -22.22 20.22 -28.89
C VAL A 178 -21.16 19.58 -28.03
N TRP A 179 -21.33 18.30 -27.69
CA TRP A 179 -20.30 17.52 -27.01
C TRP A 179 -19.81 16.41 -27.92
N SER A 180 -18.50 16.28 -28.06
CA SER A 180 -17.89 15.20 -28.83
C SER A 180 -16.91 14.38 -27.97
N GLY A 181 -16.82 13.09 -28.25
CA GLY A 181 -15.90 12.20 -27.54
C GLY A 181 -15.62 10.93 -28.31
N GLU A 182 -14.46 10.35 -28.06
CA GLU A 182 -14.00 9.07 -28.60
C GLU A 182 -13.34 8.27 -27.47
N PHE A 183 -13.71 6.99 -27.34
CA PHE A 183 -13.06 6.09 -26.41
C PHE A 183 -11.76 5.53 -27.01
N LEU A 184 -10.75 5.32 -26.17
CA LEU A 184 -9.47 4.76 -26.58
C LEU A 184 -9.68 3.37 -27.20
N ALA A 185 -9.08 3.17 -28.38
CA ALA A 185 -9.14 1.92 -29.13
C ALA A 185 -7.82 1.12 -29.10
N ASP A 186 -6.77 1.69 -28.50
CA ASP A 186 -5.45 1.07 -28.40
C ASP A 186 -5.22 0.51 -26.98
N PHE A 187 -5.36 -0.81 -26.89
CA PHE A 187 -5.28 -1.60 -25.64
C PHE A 187 -3.91 -2.22 -25.42
N ARG A 188 -2.93 -1.88 -26.27
CA ARG A 188 -1.62 -2.50 -26.21
C ARG A 188 -0.88 -2.08 -24.96
N GLU A 189 -0.38 -3.07 -24.24
CA GLU A 189 0.79 -2.95 -23.37
C GLU A 189 2.01 -3.37 -24.18
N THR A 190 3.22 -3.03 -23.76
CA THR A 190 4.48 -3.50 -24.37
C THR A 190 4.48 -5.04 -24.56
N GLY A 191 3.95 -5.54 -25.68
CA GLY A 191 3.92 -6.97 -26.04
C GLY A 191 2.53 -7.57 -26.35
N ASP A 192 1.42 -7.02 -25.85
CA ASP A 192 0.09 -7.64 -25.96
C ASP A 192 -0.82 -6.91 -26.95
N ASN A 193 -1.29 -7.60 -27.99
CA ASN A 193 -2.26 -7.05 -28.96
C ASN A 193 -3.69 -7.47 -28.56
N VAL A 194 -4.37 -6.66 -27.74
CA VAL A 194 -5.81 -6.84 -27.45
C VAL A 194 -6.64 -6.00 -28.43
N ALA A 195 -7.63 -6.59 -29.09
CA ALA A 195 -8.48 -5.85 -30.02
C ALA A 195 -9.58 -5.09 -29.27
N VAL A 196 -9.97 -3.91 -29.77
CA VAL A 196 -11.04 -3.10 -29.16
C VAL A 196 -12.34 -3.85 -28.97
N ASN A 197 -12.72 -4.71 -29.92
CA ASN A 197 -13.95 -5.49 -29.85
C ASN A 197 -13.88 -6.67 -28.89
N ASP A 198 -12.71 -6.99 -28.34
CA ASP A 198 -12.57 -7.97 -27.25
C ASP A 198 -12.88 -7.32 -25.90
N VAL A 199 -12.69 -5.99 -25.78
CA VAL A 199 -12.92 -5.22 -24.54
C VAL A 199 -14.27 -4.52 -24.58
N TYR A 200 -14.53 -3.73 -25.62
CA TYR A 200 -15.78 -3.01 -25.79
C TYR A 200 -16.78 -3.86 -26.58
N LYS A 201 -18.01 -3.89 -26.07
CA LYS A 201 -19.14 -4.60 -26.67
C LYS A 201 -19.92 -3.70 -27.60
N ALA A 202 -20.32 -2.52 -27.12
CA ALA A 202 -21.06 -1.53 -27.89
C ALA A 202 -21.10 -0.16 -27.20
N LEU A 203 -21.17 0.90 -28.00
CA LEU A 203 -21.60 2.23 -27.57
C LEU A 203 -23.07 2.43 -27.99
N LYS A 204 -23.94 2.76 -27.03
CA LYS A 204 -25.39 2.88 -27.25
C LYS A 204 -25.97 4.17 -26.64
N LEU A 205 -27.14 4.58 -27.12
CA LEU A 205 -27.92 5.69 -26.54
C LEU A 205 -28.54 5.26 -25.20
N GLN A 206 -28.47 6.13 -24.20
CA GLN A 206 -29.05 5.90 -22.87
C GLN A 206 -29.30 7.21 -22.12
N ASN A 207 -30.55 7.45 -21.70
CA ASN A 207 -30.97 8.60 -20.86
C ASN A 207 -30.42 9.96 -21.32
N ASP A 208 -30.84 10.41 -22.51
CA ASP A 208 -30.40 11.69 -23.08
C ASP A 208 -28.85 11.82 -23.20
N GLY A 209 -28.15 10.68 -23.25
CA GLY A 209 -26.71 10.55 -23.41
C GLY A 209 -26.31 9.18 -23.98
N ILE A 210 -25.24 8.59 -23.45
CA ILE A 210 -24.62 7.36 -23.97
C ILE A 210 -24.28 6.34 -22.88
N ALA A 211 -24.07 5.10 -23.28
CA ALA A 211 -23.43 4.07 -22.47
C ALA A 211 -22.47 3.23 -23.32
N LEU A 212 -21.20 3.18 -22.92
CA LEU A 212 -20.23 2.20 -23.38
C LEU A 212 -20.40 0.93 -22.55
N THR A 213 -20.61 -0.20 -23.21
CA THR A 213 -20.73 -1.52 -22.58
C THR A 213 -19.51 -2.37 -22.87
N PHE A 214 -19.11 -3.20 -21.91
CA PHE A 214 -17.90 -4.02 -21.99
C PHE A 214 -18.25 -5.50 -22.21
N ASN A 215 -17.35 -6.23 -22.87
CA ASN A 215 -17.40 -7.69 -22.90
C ASN A 215 -16.84 -8.26 -21.59
N LYS A 216 -17.14 -9.54 -21.35
CA LYS A 216 -16.46 -10.27 -20.29
C LYS A 216 -15.00 -10.49 -20.70
N ILE A 217 -14.07 -10.07 -19.84
CA ILE A 217 -12.64 -10.33 -20.00
C ILE A 217 -12.02 -10.53 -18.62
N ALA A 218 -11.10 -11.48 -18.52
CA ALA A 218 -10.19 -11.62 -17.39
C ALA A 218 -8.86 -12.12 -17.95
N ASN A 219 -7.80 -11.32 -17.81
CA ASN A 219 -6.48 -11.72 -18.24
C ASN A 219 -5.40 -11.26 -17.25
N TRP A 220 -4.28 -11.98 -17.28
CA TRP A 220 -3.11 -11.70 -16.45
C TRP A 220 -2.44 -10.37 -16.79
N ALA A 221 -2.76 -9.78 -17.95
CA ALA A 221 -2.23 -8.47 -18.33
C ALA A 221 -2.92 -7.33 -17.55
N GLY A 222 -3.88 -7.59 -16.67
CA GLY A 222 -4.48 -6.57 -15.82
C GLY A 222 -5.68 -5.86 -16.44
N LEU A 223 -6.59 -6.64 -17.05
CA LEU A 223 -7.94 -6.20 -17.42
C LEU A 223 -8.96 -7.22 -16.90
N LYS A 224 -10.00 -6.73 -16.23
CA LYS A 224 -11.05 -7.60 -15.68
C LYS A 224 -12.42 -6.91 -15.65
N SER A 225 -13.34 -7.34 -16.52
CA SER A 225 -14.71 -6.81 -16.57
C SER A 225 -15.75 -7.91 -16.74
N GLU A 226 -16.95 -7.68 -16.20
CA GLU A 226 -18.11 -8.54 -16.47
C GLU A 226 -18.76 -8.15 -17.80
N ASN A 227 -19.47 -9.10 -18.42
CA ASN A 227 -20.25 -8.80 -19.61
C ASN A 227 -21.37 -7.81 -19.27
N ASP A 228 -21.49 -6.76 -20.08
CA ASP A 228 -22.42 -5.65 -19.87
C ASP A 228 -22.15 -4.81 -18.60
N ALA A 229 -20.93 -4.84 -18.05
CA ALA A 229 -20.40 -3.69 -17.31
C ALA A 229 -20.54 -2.44 -18.18
N GLN A 230 -20.67 -1.25 -17.58
CA GLN A 230 -20.90 -0.04 -18.39
C GLN A 230 -20.25 1.23 -17.81
N PHE A 231 -19.83 2.10 -18.72
CA PHE A 231 -19.54 3.52 -18.46
C PHE A 231 -20.61 4.36 -19.16
N ALA A 232 -21.37 5.15 -18.41
CA ALA A 232 -22.51 5.91 -18.91
C ALA A 232 -22.37 7.42 -18.69
N ILE A 233 -22.87 8.20 -19.65
CA ILE A 233 -23.00 9.66 -19.57
C ILE A 233 -24.49 9.99 -19.62
N THR A 234 -24.97 10.78 -18.66
CA THR A 234 -26.36 11.28 -18.63
C THR A 234 -26.33 12.80 -18.52
N ARG A 235 -27.22 13.46 -19.25
CA ARG A 235 -27.27 14.92 -19.35
C ARG A 235 -28.54 15.46 -18.71
N SER A 236 -28.44 16.60 -18.04
CA SER A 236 -29.59 17.29 -17.44
C SER A 236 -30.42 18.10 -18.43
N LEU A 237 -29.95 18.26 -19.67
CA LEU A 237 -30.62 19.03 -20.70
C LEU A 237 -31.62 18.15 -21.46
N PRO A 238 -32.93 18.43 -21.37
CA PRO A 238 -33.93 17.61 -22.02
C PRO A 238 -33.88 17.78 -23.53
N GLY A 239 -34.13 16.68 -24.26
CA GLY A 239 -34.16 16.69 -25.72
C GLY A 239 -32.79 16.71 -26.38
N THR A 240 -31.71 16.42 -25.63
CA THR A 240 -30.40 16.19 -26.23
C THR A 240 -30.45 14.99 -27.18
N THR A 241 -29.97 15.19 -28.40
CA THR A 241 -29.84 14.13 -29.42
C THR A 241 -28.39 13.72 -29.54
N THR A 242 -28.12 12.43 -29.73
CA THR A 242 -26.75 11.93 -29.90
C THR A 242 -26.64 11.06 -31.13
N ASP A 243 -25.60 11.32 -31.92
CA ASP A 243 -25.18 10.50 -33.06
C ASP A 243 -23.94 9.69 -32.65
N ILE A 244 -23.92 8.40 -32.98
CA ILE A 244 -22.82 7.46 -32.65
C ILE A 244 -22.18 6.96 -33.94
N ASP A 245 -20.85 6.96 -34.00
CA ASP A 245 -20.04 6.34 -35.05
C ASP A 245 -18.92 5.51 -34.42
N GLY A 246 -19.07 4.18 -34.45
CA GLY A 246 -18.16 3.26 -33.75
C GLY A 246 -18.14 3.51 -32.24
N TYR A 247 -16.96 3.86 -31.72
CA TYR A 247 -16.75 4.23 -30.31
C TYR A 247 -16.59 5.75 -30.12
N SER A 248 -17.05 6.52 -31.09
CA SER A 248 -17.11 7.98 -31.06
C SER A 248 -18.57 8.44 -31.08
N TYR A 249 -18.83 9.63 -30.54
CA TYR A 249 -20.17 10.21 -30.53
C TYR A 249 -20.13 11.74 -30.61
N GLU A 250 -21.27 12.31 -31.02
CA GLU A 250 -21.58 13.74 -30.94
C GLU A 250 -22.97 13.92 -30.35
N SER A 251 -23.09 14.64 -29.23
CA SER A 251 -24.37 15.01 -28.60
C SER A 251 -24.69 16.47 -28.83
N LYS A 252 -25.95 16.81 -29.08
CA LYS A 252 -26.44 18.17 -29.31
C LYS A 252 -27.60 18.51 -28.39
N GLY A 253 -27.47 19.59 -27.63
CA GLY A 253 -28.52 20.16 -26.79
C GLY A 253 -28.73 21.63 -27.11
N GLN A 254 -29.78 22.24 -26.55
CA GLN A 254 -30.03 23.68 -26.71
C GLN A 254 -30.17 24.36 -25.36
N LEU A 255 -29.69 25.60 -25.28
CA LEU A 255 -29.76 26.43 -24.09
C LEU A 255 -30.07 27.88 -24.45
N SER A 256 -31.12 28.42 -23.84
CA SER A 256 -31.43 29.85 -23.89
C SER A 256 -30.72 30.56 -22.75
N LEU A 257 -29.97 31.61 -23.06
CA LEU A 257 -29.14 32.34 -22.11
C LEU A 257 -29.48 33.84 -22.15
N SER A 258 -30.12 34.35 -21.11
CA SER A 258 -30.53 35.75 -21.04
C SER A 258 -29.33 36.70 -20.84
N ALA A 259 -29.51 37.95 -21.26
CA ALA A 259 -28.55 39.04 -21.03
C ALA A 259 -28.16 39.18 -19.55
N ASN A 260 -26.87 39.31 -19.25
CA ASN A 260 -26.32 39.48 -17.90
C ASN A 260 -26.82 38.42 -16.89
N SER A 261 -26.94 37.16 -17.32
CA SER A 261 -27.41 36.05 -16.49
C SER A 261 -26.45 34.88 -16.55
N ASP A 262 -26.53 34.04 -15.51
CA ASP A 262 -25.83 32.77 -15.42
C ASP A 262 -26.83 31.64 -15.60
N THR A 263 -26.42 30.58 -16.29
CA THR A 263 -27.20 29.35 -16.38
C THR A 263 -26.28 28.15 -16.23
N SER A 264 -26.69 27.20 -15.40
CA SER A 264 -25.96 25.95 -15.17
C SER A 264 -26.70 24.77 -15.78
N PHE A 265 -25.94 23.80 -16.27
CA PHE A 265 -26.40 22.45 -16.53
C PHE A 265 -25.36 21.44 -16.03
N TYR A 266 -25.78 20.19 -15.95
CA TYR A 266 -25.03 19.09 -15.36
C TYR A 266 -24.92 17.91 -16.32
N ASN A 267 -23.74 17.30 -16.36
CA ASN A 267 -23.48 15.99 -16.96
C ASN A 267 -22.97 15.05 -15.87
N THR A 268 -23.45 13.80 -15.85
CA THR A 268 -22.99 12.77 -14.91
C THR A 268 -22.28 11.65 -15.65
N TYR A 269 -21.21 11.12 -15.06
CA TYR A 269 -20.40 10.03 -15.60
C TYR A 269 -20.40 8.90 -14.59
N SER A 270 -20.81 7.70 -15.01
CA SER A 270 -20.95 6.57 -14.09
C SER A 270 -20.30 5.31 -14.62
N TYR A 271 -19.38 4.71 -13.85
CA TYR A 271 -18.88 3.37 -14.11
C TYR A 271 -19.52 2.38 -13.14
N VAL A 272 -20.03 1.25 -13.65
CA VAL A 272 -20.64 0.18 -12.86
C VAL A 272 -20.20 -1.18 -13.40
N HIS A 273 -20.06 -2.16 -12.51
CA HIS A 273 -19.44 -3.44 -12.85
C HIS A 273 -20.38 -4.41 -13.57
N ASN A 274 -21.70 -4.22 -13.49
CA ASN A 274 -22.67 -5.12 -14.10
C ASN A 274 -24.07 -4.48 -14.30
N PRO A 275 -24.98 -5.16 -15.03
CA PRO A 275 -26.34 -4.66 -15.26
C PRO A 275 -27.19 -4.43 -14.00
N THR A 276 -26.89 -5.14 -12.90
CA THR A 276 -27.62 -4.97 -11.63
C THR A 276 -27.24 -3.65 -10.97
N GLU A 277 -25.95 -3.33 -10.92
CA GLU A 277 -25.47 -2.01 -10.49
C GLU A 277 -26.01 -0.90 -11.41
N ALA A 278 -25.98 -1.10 -12.73
CA ALA A 278 -26.54 -0.16 -13.71
C ALA A 278 -28.01 0.21 -13.44
N ALA A 279 -28.84 -0.79 -13.14
CA ALA A 279 -30.26 -0.61 -12.86
C ALA A 279 -30.52 0.11 -11.53
N LYS A 280 -29.61 0.02 -10.56
CA LYS A 280 -29.69 0.77 -9.30
C LYS A 280 -29.21 2.21 -9.50
N GLU A 281 -28.06 2.36 -10.16
CA GLU A 281 -27.37 3.64 -10.28
C GLU A 281 -28.17 4.66 -11.09
N ILE A 282 -29.02 4.22 -12.03
CA ILE A 282 -29.85 5.16 -12.79
C ILE A 282 -30.78 6.00 -11.89
N ASN A 283 -31.26 5.45 -10.77
CA ASN A 283 -32.07 6.21 -9.83
C ASN A 283 -31.22 7.24 -9.07
N VAL A 284 -29.99 6.88 -8.72
CA VAL A 284 -29.01 7.76 -8.05
C VAL A 284 -28.63 8.90 -8.98
N VAL A 285 -28.37 8.63 -10.26
CA VAL A 285 -28.08 9.63 -11.29
C VAL A 285 -29.24 10.61 -11.43
N ASN A 286 -30.47 10.10 -11.62
CA ASN A 286 -31.65 10.95 -11.77
C ASN A 286 -31.89 11.84 -10.54
N GLU A 287 -31.71 11.29 -9.33
CA GLU A 287 -31.85 12.08 -8.11
C GLU A 287 -30.72 13.11 -7.94
N SER A 288 -29.50 12.74 -8.30
CA SER A 288 -28.35 13.63 -8.26
C SER A 288 -28.55 14.82 -9.19
N ILE A 289 -29.02 14.61 -10.42
CA ILE A 289 -29.32 15.69 -11.37
C ILE A 289 -30.43 16.59 -10.83
N ARG A 290 -31.51 16.02 -10.26
CA ARG A 290 -32.61 16.82 -9.68
C ARG A 290 -32.17 17.73 -8.54
N ASN A 291 -31.17 17.30 -7.77
CA ASN A 291 -30.65 18.03 -6.59
C ASN A 291 -29.20 18.51 -6.77
N ALA A 292 -28.76 18.71 -8.01
CA ALA A 292 -27.34 18.88 -8.33
C ALA A 292 -26.61 19.95 -7.48
N PRO A 293 -27.16 21.16 -7.24
CA PRO A 293 -26.50 22.14 -6.37
C PRO A 293 -26.21 21.62 -4.95
N SER A 294 -27.14 20.83 -4.39
CA SER A 294 -26.96 20.24 -3.05
C SER A 294 -25.90 19.15 -3.05
N VAL A 295 -25.83 18.34 -4.11
CA VAL A 295 -24.84 17.27 -4.26
C VAL A 295 -23.43 17.86 -4.41
N MET A 296 -23.28 18.88 -5.27
CA MET A 296 -22.00 19.59 -5.45
C MET A 296 -21.52 20.24 -4.15
N ASN A 297 -22.44 20.86 -3.39
CA ASN A 297 -22.10 21.45 -2.10
C ASN A 297 -21.76 20.40 -1.03
N ALA A 298 -22.43 19.24 -1.02
CA ALA A 298 -22.15 18.17 -0.07
C ALA A 298 -20.73 17.60 -0.25
N ALA A 299 -20.26 17.46 -1.49
CA ALA A 299 -18.88 17.04 -1.77
C ALA A 299 -17.86 18.07 -1.25
N LYS A 300 -18.11 19.37 -1.46
CA LYS A 300 -17.26 20.44 -0.91
C LYS A 300 -17.22 20.41 0.63
N GLU A 301 -18.39 20.32 1.25
CA GLU A 301 -18.51 20.36 2.71
C GLU A 301 -17.83 19.16 3.37
N ARG A 302 -17.97 17.96 2.80
CA ARG A 302 -17.27 16.76 3.29
C ARG A 302 -15.75 16.95 3.28
N TRP A 303 -15.18 17.51 2.22
CA TRP A 303 -13.74 17.78 2.18
C TRP A 303 -13.31 18.89 3.15
N ASN A 304 -14.11 19.95 3.30
CA ASN A 304 -13.86 20.94 4.36
C ASN A 304 -13.86 20.27 5.74
N GLN A 305 -14.75 19.31 6.01
CA GLN A 305 -14.75 18.54 7.25
C GLN A 305 -13.49 17.70 7.40
N TYR A 306 -13.06 17.00 6.34
CA TYR A 306 -11.79 16.28 6.37
C TYR A 306 -10.62 17.21 6.70
N LEU A 307 -10.52 18.39 6.07
CA LEU A 307 -9.47 19.36 6.34
C LEU A 307 -9.54 19.93 7.76
N ASN A 308 -10.75 20.20 8.26
CA ASN A 308 -10.98 20.70 9.62
C ASN A 308 -10.46 19.73 10.68
N HIS A 309 -10.76 18.43 10.54
CA HIS A 309 -10.27 17.42 11.47
C HIS A 309 -8.79 17.08 11.22
N GLY A 310 -8.42 16.97 9.93
CA GLY A 310 -7.11 16.49 9.52
C GLY A 310 -5.96 17.46 9.80
N LEU A 311 -6.18 18.76 9.61
CA LEU A 311 -5.15 19.80 9.77
C LEU A 311 -5.11 20.36 11.20
N ALA A 312 -4.92 19.47 12.16
CA ALA A 312 -4.91 19.80 13.59
C ALA A 312 -3.57 20.38 14.10
N ASN A 313 -2.49 20.31 13.32
CA ASN A 313 -1.18 20.85 13.72
C ASN A 313 -1.09 22.35 13.42
N ALA A 314 -1.27 23.17 14.46
CA ALA A 314 -1.23 24.63 14.36
C ALA A 314 0.19 25.21 14.15
N SER A 315 1.24 24.43 14.41
CA SER A 315 2.63 24.89 14.27
C SER A 315 3.21 24.63 12.88
N ALA A 316 2.56 23.77 12.09
CA ALA A 316 3.00 23.45 10.74
C ALA A 316 2.91 24.66 9.79
N THR A 317 3.92 24.81 8.94
CA THR A 317 3.92 25.74 7.82
C THR A 317 2.86 25.37 6.78
N GLN A 318 2.60 26.30 5.83
CA GLN A 318 1.69 26.01 4.72
C GLN A 318 2.20 24.88 3.83
N LEU A 319 3.52 24.73 3.65
CA LEU A 319 4.10 23.67 2.81
C LEU A 319 3.96 22.30 3.48
N GLU A 320 4.20 22.21 4.79
CA GLU A 320 3.96 20.98 5.55
C GLU A 320 2.46 20.63 5.60
N SER A 321 1.59 21.64 5.71
CA SER A 321 0.14 21.45 5.59
C SER A 321 -0.25 20.95 4.19
N ASN A 322 0.37 21.44 3.12
CA ASN A 322 0.13 20.95 1.76
C ASN A 322 0.50 19.47 1.62
N VAL A 323 1.60 19.03 2.24
CA VAL A 323 1.99 17.62 2.28
C VAL A 323 0.96 16.76 3.01
N ALA A 324 0.41 17.24 4.13
CA ALA A 324 -0.69 16.56 4.82
C ALA A 324 -1.95 16.45 3.96
N VAL A 325 -2.32 17.52 3.26
CA VAL A 325 -3.46 17.51 2.32
C VAL A 325 -3.21 16.55 1.16
N LYS A 326 -1.99 16.48 0.62
CA LYS A 326 -1.61 15.50 -0.42
C LYS A 326 -1.80 14.07 0.08
N ALA A 327 -1.41 13.79 1.32
CA ALA A 327 -1.62 12.48 1.95
C ALA A 327 -3.11 12.14 2.09
N MET A 328 -3.93 13.08 2.57
CA MET A 328 -5.38 12.90 2.67
C MET A 328 -6.04 12.68 1.29
N MET A 329 -5.60 13.45 0.28
CA MET A 329 -6.02 13.27 -1.12
C MET A 329 -5.66 11.89 -1.68
N THR A 330 -4.48 11.38 -1.32
CA THR A 330 -4.02 10.06 -1.75
C THR A 330 -4.83 8.94 -1.10
N LEU A 331 -5.00 8.97 0.23
CA LEU A 331 -5.77 7.97 0.98
C LEU A 331 -7.25 7.93 0.55
N ASN A 332 -7.92 9.09 0.45
CA ASN A 332 -9.30 9.14 -0.04
C ASN A 332 -9.41 8.78 -1.53
N GLY A 333 -8.37 9.04 -2.34
CA GLY A 333 -8.29 8.60 -3.72
C GLY A 333 -8.10 7.08 -3.88
N ASN A 334 -7.54 6.41 -2.87
CA ASN A 334 -7.34 4.96 -2.84
C ASN A 334 -8.47 4.19 -2.12
N TRP A 335 -9.42 4.91 -1.51
CA TRP A 335 -10.63 4.32 -0.94
C TRP A 335 -11.59 3.82 -2.02
N ARG A 336 -11.98 2.54 -1.98
CA ARG A 336 -13.02 1.92 -2.79
C ARG A 336 -14.26 1.57 -1.98
N SER A 337 -15.42 1.78 -2.59
CA SER A 337 -16.70 1.33 -2.05
C SER A 337 -16.93 -0.17 -2.30
N PRO A 338 -17.87 -0.81 -1.58
CA PRO A 338 -18.18 -2.23 -1.76
C PRO A 338 -18.48 -2.59 -3.23
N ALA A 339 -17.89 -3.69 -3.69
CA ALA A 339 -18.13 -4.28 -5.00
C ALA A 339 -17.68 -5.75 -5.01
N GLY A 340 -18.30 -6.55 -5.87
CA GLY A 340 -18.03 -7.99 -5.94
C GLY A 340 -18.39 -8.69 -4.63
N ILE A 341 -17.47 -9.51 -4.12
CA ILE A 341 -17.63 -10.21 -2.83
C ILE A 341 -17.28 -9.35 -1.62
N VAL A 342 -16.58 -8.22 -1.81
CA VAL A 342 -16.20 -7.32 -0.72
C VAL A 342 -17.41 -6.46 -0.33
N ARG A 343 -17.84 -6.55 0.93
CA ARG A 343 -19.09 -5.93 1.44
C ARG A 343 -18.87 -4.61 2.16
N HIS A 344 -17.63 -4.31 2.49
CA HIS A 344 -17.21 -3.10 3.19
C HIS A 344 -16.43 -2.17 2.27
N SER A 345 -16.32 -0.89 2.64
CA SER A 345 -15.36 -0.03 1.97
C SER A 345 -13.94 -0.46 2.32
N THR A 346 -12.98 -0.25 1.42
CA THR A 346 -11.57 -0.59 1.64
C THR A 346 -10.65 0.48 1.08
N VAL A 347 -9.38 0.50 1.49
CA VAL A 347 -8.35 1.41 0.98
C VAL A 347 -7.19 0.58 0.46
N THR A 348 -6.97 0.62 -0.85
CA THR A 348 -5.90 -0.15 -1.47
C THR A 348 -4.55 0.57 -1.36
N PRO A 349 -3.41 -0.12 -1.59
CA PRO A 349 -2.10 0.54 -1.53
C PRO A 349 -1.92 1.62 -2.60
N SER A 350 -2.51 1.47 -3.79
CA SER A 350 -2.49 2.49 -4.84
C SER A 350 -3.54 2.21 -5.91
N VAL A 351 -4.31 3.23 -6.29
CA VAL A 351 -5.28 3.11 -7.39
C VAL A 351 -4.63 3.08 -8.77
N THR A 352 -3.36 3.48 -8.92
CA THR A 352 -2.66 3.60 -10.22
C THR A 352 -1.68 2.46 -10.49
N ALA A 353 -1.28 1.72 -9.46
CA ALA A 353 -0.35 0.59 -9.62
C ALA A 353 -1.10 -0.69 -10.01
N PRO A 354 -0.57 -1.46 -10.99
CA PRO A 354 -1.28 -2.60 -11.58
C PRO A 354 -1.69 -3.66 -10.56
N TRP A 355 -0.84 -3.93 -9.56
CA TRP A 355 -1.10 -4.98 -8.58
C TRP A 355 -1.68 -4.45 -7.26
N PHE A 356 -1.92 -3.15 -7.15
CA PHE A 356 -2.51 -2.53 -5.95
C PHE A 356 -3.87 -1.88 -6.20
N SER A 357 -4.31 -1.78 -7.45
CA SER A 357 -5.58 -1.16 -7.80
C SER A 357 -6.77 -2.10 -7.53
N GLY A 358 -7.92 -1.81 -8.12
CA GLY A 358 -9.15 -2.51 -7.79
C GLY A 358 -9.56 -2.23 -6.35
N ASN A 359 -10.07 -3.26 -5.67
CA ASN A 359 -10.23 -3.31 -4.21
C ASN A 359 -9.29 -4.36 -3.57
N ASN A 360 -8.11 -4.58 -4.15
CA ASN A 360 -7.10 -5.46 -3.56
C ASN A 360 -6.66 -4.89 -2.19
N THR A 361 -6.85 -5.67 -1.13
CA THR A 361 -6.72 -5.22 0.26
C THR A 361 -5.80 -6.15 1.04
N TRP A 362 -4.76 -5.57 1.65
CA TRP A 362 -3.79 -6.27 2.50
C TRP A 362 -3.97 -5.87 3.97
N PRO A 363 -3.78 -6.80 4.94
CA PRO A 363 -3.84 -6.47 6.36
C PRO A 363 -2.79 -5.42 6.78
N TRP A 364 -1.52 -5.59 6.38
CA TRP A 364 -0.42 -4.70 6.82
C TRP A 364 -0.67 -3.24 6.47
N ASP A 365 -1.02 -3.01 5.21
CA ASP A 365 -1.40 -1.75 4.63
C ASP A 365 -2.62 -1.18 5.35
N THR A 366 -3.64 -2.01 5.58
CA THR A 366 -4.89 -1.62 6.25
C THR A 366 -4.66 -1.01 7.62
N TRP A 367 -3.81 -1.62 8.46
CA TRP A 367 -3.53 -1.09 9.81
C TRP A 367 -2.97 0.33 9.74
N LYS A 368 -2.03 0.56 8.84
CA LYS A 368 -1.36 1.84 8.64
C LYS A 368 -2.31 2.89 8.05
N HIS A 369 -3.09 2.50 7.03
CA HIS A 369 -4.08 3.37 6.40
C HIS A 369 -5.13 3.81 7.43
N ALA A 370 -5.70 2.85 8.15
CA ALA A 370 -6.76 3.09 9.11
C ALA A 370 -6.30 3.95 10.28
N TYR A 371 -5.06 3.75 10.77
CA TYR A 371 -4.49 4.59 11.82
C TYR A 371 -4.45 6.07 11.41
N ALA A 372 -3.91 6.38 10.23
CA ALA A 372 -3.89 7.77 9.74
C ALA A 372 -5.30 8.31 9.46
N MET A 373 -6.16 7.49 8.82
CA MET A 373 -7.53 7.90 8.46
C MET A 373 -8.45 8.07 9.67
N ALA A 374 -8.15 7.47 10.82
CA ALA A 374 -8.91 7.65 12.06
C ALA A 374 -9.11 9.13 12.42
N HIS A 375 -8.18 9.98 11.98
CA HIS A 375 -8.09 11.39 12.32
C HIS A 375 -8.77 12.37 11.35
N PHE A 376 -9.23 11.90 10.19
CA PHE A 376 -9.92 12.77 9.22
C PHE A 376 -11.05 12.08 8.47
N ASN A 377 -11.05 10.75 8.38
CA ASN A 377 -12.08 9.93 7.76
C ASN A 377 -12.25 8.59 8.52
N PRO A 378 -12.71 8.63 9.79
CA PRO A 378 -12.80 7.44 10.65
C PRO A 378 -13.82 6.41 10.15
N ASP A 379 -14.82 6.82 9.37
CA ASP A 379 -15.81 5.88 8.82
C ASP A 379 -15.17 4.93 7.81
N VAL A 380 -14.33 5.45 6.91
CA VAL A 380 -13.57 4.60 5.98
C VAL A 380 -12.49 3.80 6.71
N ALA A 381 -11.87 4.36 7.76
CA ALA A 381 -10.90 3.62 8.57
C ALA A 381 -11.50 2.35 9.21
N MET A 382 -12.71 2.46 9.79
CA MET A 382 -13.44 1.31 10.34
C MET A 382 -13.81 0.30 9.26
N GLU A 383 -14.35 0.76 8.13
CA GLU A 383 -14.73 -0.13 7.02
C GLU A 383 -13.53 -0.86 6.40
N ASN A 384 -12.39 -0.19 6.28
CA ASN A 384 -11.17 -0.80 5.75
C ASN A 384 -10.73 -2.00 6.60
N ILE A 385 -10.74 -1.84 7.93
CA ILE A 385 -10.46 -2.94 8.86
C ILE A 385 -11.55 -4.03 8.75
N ARG A 386 -12.84 -3.67 8.67
CA ARG A 386 -13.92 -4.65 8.47
C ARG A 386 -13.73 -5.48 7.19
N THR A 387 -13.21 -4.91 6.11
CA THR A 387 -12.91 -5.65 4.87
C THR A 387 -11.93 -6.79 5.12
N VAL A 388 -10.83 -6.53 5.84
CA VAL A 388 -9.84 -7.57 6.16
C VAL A 388 -10.46 -8.67 7.03
N PHE A 389 -11.24 -8.29 8.03
CA PHE A 389 -11.89 -9.24 8.95
C PHE A 389 -13.13 -9.95 8.36
N GLN A 390 -13.69 -9.47 7.26
CA GLN A 390 -14.81 -10.10 6.56
C GLN A 390 -14.49 -11.56 6.22
N PHE A 391 -13.23 -11.84 5.86
CA PHE A 391 -12.77 -13.16 5.44
C PHE A 391 -11.89 -13.84 6.48
N GLN A 392 -11.95 -13.41 7.74
CA GLN A 392 -11.27 -14.11 8.82
C GLN A 392 -11.76 -15.56 8.91
N VAL A 393 -10.83 -16.50 8.81
CA VAL A 393 -11.13 -17.94 8.76
C VAL A 393 -11.87 -18.40 10.01
N LYS A 394 -12.87 -19.26 9.80
CA LYS A 394 -13.70 -19.87 10.85
C LYS A 394 -13.39 -21.37 10.95
N GLY A 395 -13.75 -21.98 12.07
CA GLY A 395 -13.48 -23.41 12.32
C GLY A 395 -14.24 -24.37 11.40
N ASP A 396 -15.23 -23.87 10.66
CA ASP A 396 -15.99 -24.56 9.62
C ASP A 396 -15.60 -24.15 8.20
N ASP A 397 -14.48 -23.43 8.01
CA ASP A 397 -13.96 -23.11 6.68
C ASP A 397 -13.69 -24.40 5.88
N PRO A 398 -14.16 -24.49 4.62
CA PRO A 398 -14.13 -25.72 3.85
C PRO A 398 -12.74 -26.06 3.28
N ILE A 399 -11.79 -25.12 3.29
CA ILE A 399 -10.44 -25.29 2.76
C ILE A 399 -9.44 -25.45 3.91
N ARG A 400 -9.54 -24.61 4.93
CA ARG A 400 -8.54 -24.46 6.00
C ARG A 400 -9.18 -24.33 7.40
N PRO A 401 -9.94 -25.32 7.87
CA PRO A 401 -10.60 -25.25 9.18
C PRO A 401 -9.61 -25.19 10.36
N LEU A 402 -8.36 -25.62 10.14
CA LEU A 402 -7.28 -25.56 11.15
C LEU A 402 -6.62 -24.16 11.27
N ASP A 403 -7.02 -23.20 10.42
CA ASP A 403 -6.56 -21.81 10.45
C ASP A 403 -7.59 -20.87 11.11
N ALA A 404 -8.50 -21.37 11.97
CA ALA A 404 -9.50 -20.51 12.61
C ALA A 404 -8.85 -19.29 13.31
N GLY A 405 -9.32 -18.07 12.96
CA GLY A 405 -8.74 -16.80 13.43
C GLY A 405 -7.79 -16.12 12.45
N TYR A 406 -7.23 -16.85 11.48
CA TYR A 406 -6.33 -16.36 10.44
C TYR A 406 -6.93 -15.27 9.56
N LEU A 407 -6.10 -14.30 9.18
CA LEU A 407 -6.40 -13.25 8.20
C LEU A 407 -5.63 -13.50 6.91
N LEU A 408 -6.33 -13.43 5.78
CA LEU A 408 -5.75 -13.68 4.46
C LEU A 408 -4.82 -12.53 4.04
N ASP A 409 -3.79 -12.85 3.25
CA ASP A 409 -2.83 -11.84 2.77
C ASP A 409 -3.47 -10.79 1.89
N VAL A 410 -4.30 -11.24 0.93
CA VAL A 410 -4.96 -10.36 -0.04
C VAL A 410 -6.38 -10.84 -0.27
N VAL A 411 -7.32 -9.91 -0.13
CA VAL A 411 -8.73 -10.08 -0.50
C VAL A 411 -9.12 -9.04 -1.54
N ASN A 412 -10.06 -9.38 -2.42
CA ASN A 412 -10.47 -8.53 -3.54
C ASN A 412 -11.86 -8.89 -4.08
N TYR A 413 -12.22 -8.33 -5.25
CA TYR A 413 -13.53 -8.38 -5.89
C TYR A 413 -14.07 -9.80 -6.15
N SER A 414 -13.21 -10.80 -6.41
CA SER A 414 -13.61 -12.16 -6.78
C SER A 414 -12.98 -13.21 -5.86
N LEU A 415 -13.61 -14.38 -5.76
CA LEU A 415 -13.02 -15.54 -5.07
C LEU A 415 -12.02 -16.26 -6.00
N PRO A 416 -11.01 -16.96 -5.44
CA PRO A 416 -10.23 -17.94 -6.18
C PRO A 416 -11.09 -19.18 -6.49
N GLN A 417 -10.66 -19.98 -7.48
CA GLN A 417 -11.47 -21.08 -8.02
C GLN A 417 -11.77 -22.18 -6.99
N ASP A 418 -10.80 -22.51 -6.15
CA ASP A 418 -10.93 -23.48 -5.07
C ASP A 418 -12.01 -23.08 -4.04
N ARG A 419 -12.10 -21.79 -3.67
CA ARG A 419 -13.19 -21.28 -2.83
C ARG A 419 -14.54 -21.38 -3.50
N ILE A 420 -14.63 -21.10 -4.81
CA ILE A 420 -15.87 -21.27 -5.58
C ILE A 420 -16.29 -22.75 -5.55
N ASP A 421 -15.37 -23.66 -5.83
CA ASP A 421 -15.62 -25.10 -5.90
C ASP A 421 -15.98 -25.70 -4.53
N SER A 422 -15.49 -25.10 -3.43
CA SER A 422 -15.77 -25.53 -2.06
C SER A 422 -17.19 -25.20 -1.57
N GLY A 423 -17.89 -24.28 -2.25
CA GLY A 423 -19.18 -23.76 -1.79
C GLY A 423 -19.09 -22.79 -0.61
N TYR A 424 -17.93 -22.14 -0.41
CA TYR A 424 -17.66 -21.21 0.70
C TYR A 424 -18.69 -20.06 0.81
N TYR A 425 -19.28 -19.64 -0.30
CA TYR A 425 -20.36 -18.66 -0.33
C TYR A 425 -21.64 -19.26 -0.90
N ASP A 426 -22.79 -18.84 -0.37
CA ASP A 426 -24.08 -19.11 -1.01
C ASP A 426 -24.07 -18.53 -2.43
N SER A 427 -24.37 -19.36 -3.42
CA SER A 427 -24.44 -18.94 -4.83
C SER A 427 -25.49 -17.86 -5.10
N ALA A 428 -26.43 -17.64 -4.18
CA ALA A 428 -27.36 -16.51 -4.22
C ALA A 428 -26.73 -15.15 -3.85
N GLU A 429 -25.60 -15.15 -3.16
CA GLU A 429 -24.89 -13.94 -2.70
C GLU A 429 -23.67 -13.59 -3.55
N LEU A 430 -23.13 -14.55 -4.31
CA LEU A 430 -22.16 -14.28 -5.34
C LEU A 430 -22.86 -13.60 -6.55
N PRO A 431 -22.23 -12.59 -7.19
CA PRO A 431 -22.58 -12.28 -8.58
C PRO A 431 -22.59 -13.60 -9.36
N ASP A 432 -23.64 -13.84 -10.16
CA ASP A 432 -23.86 -15.09 -10.92
C ASP A 432 -22.53 -15.71 -11.34
N SER A 433 -22.22 -16.92 -10.86
CA SER A 433 -20.91 -17.56 -11.03
C SER A 433 -20.52 -17.79 -12.50
N THR A 434 -21.47 -17.64 -13.43
CA THR A 434 -21.19 -17.63 -14.87
C THR A 434 -20.61 -16.28 -15.36
N GLN A 435 -20.74 -15.22 -14.58
CA GLN A 435 -20.40 -13.83 -14.92
C GLN A 435 -19.05 -13.37 -14.37
N ASN A 436 -18.57 -13.91 -13.24
CA ASN A 436 -17.31 -13.51 -12.61
C ASN A 436 -16.21 -14.57 -12.79
N ASP A 437 -15.02 -14.16 -13.23
CA ASP A 437 -13.85 -15.05 -13.32
C ASP A 437 -13.10 -15.09 -11.98
N ALA A 438 -12.47 -16.22 -11.68
CA ALA A 438 -11.71 -16.42 -10.44
C ALA A 438 -10.66 -15.32 -10.26
N SER A 439 -10.42 -14.91 -9.00
CA SER A 439 -9.34 -13.97 -8.70
C SER A 439 -7.98 -14.61 -9.00
N MET A 440 -7.07 -13.78 -9.48
CA MET A 440 -5.66 -14.11 -9.65
C MET A 440 -4.77 -13.48 -8.57
N ASN A 441 -5.30 -12.52 -7.81
CA ASN A 441 -4.56 -11.79 -6.78
C ASN A 441 -4.86 -12.29 -5.35
N TRP A 442 -5.98 -13.00 -5.16
CA TRP A 442 -6.36 -13.53 -3.86
C TRP A 442 -5.29 -14.47 -3.31
N ASN A 443 -4.85 -14.25 -2.07
CA ASN A 443 -3.76 -15.02 -1.48
C ASN A 443 -4.01 -15.40 -0.02
N GLU A 444 -3.80 -16.69 0.27
CA GLU A 444 -3.97 -17.32 1.59
C GLU A 444 -2.76 -18.15 2.00
N ARG A 445 -1.63 -17.94 1.33
CA ARG A 445 -0.39 -18.66 1.59
C ARG A 445 0.31 -18.16 2.85
N ASN A 446 0.00 -16.95 3.28
CA ASN A 446 0.59 -16.23 4.40
C ASN A 446 -0.40 -15.17 4.90
N THR A 447 -0.16 -14.59 6.06
CA THR A 447 -0.81 -13.34 6.44
C THR A 447 0.17 -12.17 6.26
N LYS A 448 0.11 -11.18 7.16
CA LYS A 448 1.03 -10.06 7.30
C LYS A 448 1.26 -9.74 8.79
N PRO A 449 2.27 -8.93 9.17
CA PRO A 449 2.53 -8.61 10.56
C PRO A 449 1.31 -7.94 11.22
N SER A 450 1.07 -8.24 12.50
CA SER A 450 -0.16 -7.79 13.18
C SER A 450 0.03 -6.46 13.91
N LEU A 451 -0.43 -5.37 13.31
CA LEU A 451 -0.71 -4.10 13.98
C LEU A 451 -2.23 -3.84 14.06
N ALA A 452 -3.04 -4.91 14.03
CA ALA A 452 -4.50 -4.82 14.01
C ALA A 452 -5.05 -4.12 15.26
N ALA A 453 -4.64 -4.57 16.47
CA ALA A 453 -5.10 -3.99 17.72
C ALA A 453 -4.65 -2.53 17.89
N TRP A 454 -3.46 -2.17 17.39
CA TRP A 454 -2.95 -0.80 17.38
C TRP A 454 -3.85 0.13 16.54
N ALA A 455 -4.22 -0.28 15.33
CA ALA A 455 -5.10 0.51 14.47
C ALA A 455 -6.54 0.60 15.01
N VAL A 456 -7.09 -0.51 15.54
CA VAL A 456 -8.43 -0.53 16.16
C VAL A 456 -8.51 0.42 17.35
N MET A 457 -7.47 0.46 18.20
CA MET A 457 -7.42 1.33 19.37
C MET A 457 -7.33 2.81 18.97
N GLU A 458 -6.56 3.15 17.92
CA GLU A 458 -6.47 4.55 17.47
C GLU A 458 -7.81 5.09 16.97
N ILE A 459 -8.59 4.27 16.27
CA ILE A 459 -9.96 4.64 15.86
C ILE A 459 -10.84 4.86 17.09
N TYR A 460 -10.76 3.98 18.09
CA TYR A 460 -11.50 4.15 19.34
C TYR A 460 -11.16 5.48 20.03
N HIS A 461 -9.87 5.82 20.13
CA HIS A 461 -9.43 7.09 20.71
C HIS A 461 -9.89 8.29 19.87
N SER A 462 -9.72 8.24 18.55
CA SER A 462 -10.13 9.33 17.65
C SER A 462 -11.64 9.58 17.71
N LEU A 463 -12.47 8.53 17.68
CA LEU A 463 -13.92 8.66 17.81
C LEU A 463 -14.32 9.36 19.12
N ASN A 464 -13.68 9.02 20.23
CA ASN A 464 -13.96 9.62 21.53
C ASN A 464 -13.43 11.06 21.64
N HIS A 465 -12.20 11.31 21.23
CA HIS A 465 -11.46 12.53 21.56
C HIS A 465 -11.47 13.58 20.45
N GLU A 466 -11.62 13.18 19.19
CA GLU A 466 -11.56 14.08 18.02
C GLU A 466 -12.92 14.27 17.34
N PHE A 467 -13.80 13.26 17.36
CA PHE A 467 -15.09 13.28 16.66
C PHE A 467 -16.31 13.34 17.57
N ASN A 468 -16.14 13.16 18.89
CA ASN A 468 -17.23 13.15 19.87
C ASN A 468 -18.33 12.12 19.55
N ARG A 469 -17.92 10.91 19.16
CA ARG A 469 -18.74 9.75 18.76
C ARG A 469 -18.53 8.56 19.71
N SER A 470 -18.75 8.76 21.02
CA SER A 470 -18.47 7.74 22.04
C SER A 470 -19.29 6.45 21.88
N ASP A 471 -20.54 6.56 21.42
CA ASP A 471 -21.40 5.39 21.21
C ASP A 471 -20.88 4.52 20.06
N ASP A 472 -20.41 5.15 18.97
CA ASP A 472 -19.76 4.45 17.86
C ASP A 472 -18.43 3.85 18.30
N ALA A 473 -17.66 4.56 19.13
CA ALA A 473 -16.41 4.06 19.68
C ALA A 473 -16.64 2.77 20.51
N GLN A 474 -17.65 2.75 21.38
CA GLN A 474 -17.99 1.56 22.16
C GLN A 474 -18.43 0.40 21.25
N ALA A 475 -19.33 0.66 20.30
CA ALA A 475 -19.78 -0.36 19.36
C ALA A 475 -18.61 -0.93 18.53
N TRP A 476 -17.66 -0.08 18.15
CA TRP A 476 -16.47 -0.46 17.41
C TRP A 476 -15.57 -1.42 18.20
N ILE A 477 -15.21 -1.10 19.45
CA ILE A 477 -14.35 -2.00 20.23
C ILE A 477 -15.05 -3.31 20.60
N ASP A 478 -16.35 -3.27 20.86
CA ASP A 478 -17.16 -4.46 21.15
C ASP A 478 -17.23 -5.39 19.92
N GLU A 479 -17.30 -4.83 18.71
CA GLU A 479 -17.29 -5.57 17.45
C GLU A 479 -15.93 -6.21 17.17
N MET A 480 -14.85 -5.44 17.34
CA MET A 480 -13.52 -5.84 16.89
C MET A 480 -12.80 -6.76 17.86
N TYR A 481 -13.03 -6.62 19.16
CA TYR A 481 -12.27 -7.33 20.18
C TYR A 481 -12.28 -8.86 20.00
N PRO A 482 -13.43 -9.55 19.84
CA PRO A 482 -13.42 -11.00 19.65
C PRO A 482 -12.67 -11.45 18.37
N LYS A 483 -12.66 -10.61 17.34
CA LYS A 483 -11.95 -10.90 16.08
C LYS A 483 -10.44 -10.79 16.26
N LEU A 484 -9.98 -9.76 16.98
CA LEU A 484 -8.57 -9.58 17.32
C LEU A 484 -8.08 -10.74 18.20
N VAL A 485 -8.86 -11.14 19.20
CA VAL A 485 -8.57 -12.28 20.06
C VAL A 485 -8.42 -13.57 19.25
N ALA A 486 -9.31 -13.83 18.29
CA ALA A 486 -9.17 -15.00 17.43
C ALA A 486 -7.90 -14.96 16.56
N TYR A 487 -7.51 -13.78 16.06
CA TYR A 487 -6.28 -13.63 15.27
C TYR A 487 -5.02 -13.80 16.12
N HIS A 488 -5.03 -13.27 17.34
CA HIS A 488 -4.01 -13.47 18.35
C HIS A 488 -3.80 -14.96 18.65
N ASP A 489 -4.89 -15.69 18.93
CA ASP A 489 -4.84 -17.11 19.26
C ASP A 489 -4.29 -17.95 18.09
N TRP A 490 -4.60 -17.58 16.83
CA TRP A 490 -4.07 -18.24 15.64
C TRP A 490 -2.54 -18.13 15.52
N TRP A 491 -1.95 -16.98 15.85
CA TRP A 491 -0.49 -16.84 15.83
C TRP A 491 0.16 -17.83 16.79
N LEU A 492 -0.40 -18.00 17.99
CA LEU A 492 0.16 -18.90 19.00
C LEU A 492 -0.09 -20.39 18.68
N SER A 493 -1.09 -20.71 17.86
CA SER A 493 -1.37 -22.10 17.47
C SER A 493 -0.65 -22.52 16.19
N ASN A 494 -0.46 -21.62 15.23
CA ASN A 494 -0.01 -21.97 13.86
C ASN A 494 1.35 -21.36 13.50
N ARG A 495 1.93 -20.51 14.35
CA ARG A 495 3.18 -19.76 14.12
C ARG A 495 4.11 -19.73 15.35
N ASP A 496 4.03 -20.73 16.23
CA ASP A 496 4.91 -20.86 17.40
C ASP A 496 5.47 -22.29 17.43
N HIS A 497 6.48 -22.54 16.59
CA HIS A 497 7.03 -23.86 16.31
C HIS A 497 7.54 -24.57 17.57
N ASN A 498 8.18 -23.82 18.47
CA ASN A 498 8.77 -24.35 19.69
C ASN A 498 7.84 -24.22 20.93
N SER A 499 6.65 -23.64 20.78
CA SER A 499 5.64 -23.45 21.83
C SER A 499 6.17 -22.66 23.04
N ASN A 500 7.02 -21.67 22.80
CA ASN A 500 7.55 -20.79 23.85
C ASN A 500 6.66 -19.56 24.11
N GLY A 501 5.68 -19.29 23.24
CA GLY A 501 4.81 -18.11 23.30
C GLY A 501 5.35 -16.90 22.54
N VAL A 502 6.34 -17.05 21.66
CA VAL A 502 6.93 -16.00 20.82
C VAL A 502 6.80 -16.45 19.37
N PRO A 503 5.89 -15.87 18.58
CA PRO A 503 5.63 -16.38 17.24
C PRO A 503 6.76 -16.07 16.25
N GLU A 504 6.94 -16.97 15.29
CA GLU A 504 7.76 -16.77 14.11
C GLU A 504 6.92 -16.30 12.91
N TYR A 505 7.55 -15.67 11.92
CA TYR A 505 6.93 -15.58 10.60
C TYR A 505 6.95 -16.97 9.92
N GLY A 506 5.96 -17.21 9.07
CA GLY A 506 5.77 -18.51 8.46
C GLY A 506 4.86 -18.53 7.25
N ALA A 507 4.35 -19.73 6.95
CA ALA A 507 3.45 -19.96 5.83
C ALA A 507 2.30 -20.88 6.25
N ALA A 508 1.13 -20.66 5.66
CA ALA A 508 -0.03 -21.53 5.85
C ALA A 508 0.16 -22.86 5.10
N VAL A 509 -0.68 -23.85 5.43
CA VAL A 509 -0.79 -25.08 4.63
C VAL A 509 -1.40 -24.72 3.28
N ASP A 510 -0.71 -25.06 2.20
CA ASP A 510 -1.12 -24.68 0.84
C ASP A 510 -0.48 -25.63 -0.19
N PRO A 511 -1.17 -25.95 -1.31
CA PRO A 511 -0.59 -26.76 -2.39
C PRO A 511 0.73 -26.19 -2.98
N ALA A 512 0.98 -24.89 -2.84
CA ALA A 512 2.24 -24.26 -3.22
C ALA A 512 3.41 -24.61 -2.27
N HIS A 513 3.13 -25.14 -1.08
CA HIS A 513 4.11 -25.37 0.00
C HIS A 513 4.30 -26.86 0.31
N ASN A 514 3.23 -27.66 0.19
CA ASN A 514 3.24 -29.07 0.55
C ASN A 514 2.52 -29.96 -0.45
N THR A 515 2.85 -31.24 -0.38
CA THR A 515 2.13 -32.33 -1.05
C THR A 515 0.76 -32.57 -0.39
N ASP A 516 -0.12 -33.30 -1.06
CA ASP A 516 -1.47 -33.64 -0.56
C ASP A 516 -1.46 -34.41 0.77
N ASP A 517 -0.38 -35.14 1.07
CA ASP A 517 -0.16 -35.84 2.34
C ASP A 517 0.50 -34.95 3.42
N GLY A 518 0.64 -33.64 3.17
CA GLY A 518 1.10 -32.66 4.15
C GLY A 518 2.60 -32.71 4.42
N ARG A 519 3.42 -33.00 3.41
CA ARG A 519 4.89 -32.90 3.50
C ARG A 519 5.38 -31.67 2.74
N MET A 520 6.22 -30.86 3.37
CA MET A 520 6.85 -29.71 2.71
C MET A 520 7.62 -30.17 1.46
N TYR A 521 7.65 -29.36 0.40
CA TYR A 521 8.57 -29.60 -0.71
C TYR A 521 9.28 -28.32 -1.15
N ILE A 522 10.46 -28.50 -1.73
CA ILE A 522 11.18 -27.45 -2.47
C ILE A 522 11.28 -27.85 -3.93
N ARG A 523 11.50 -26.89 -4.83
CA ARG A 523 11.86 -27.11 -6.23
C ARG A 523 13.35 -26.88 -6.38
N VAL A 524 14.05 -27.84 -6.98
CA VAL A 524 15.48 -27.76 -7.29
C VAL A 524 15.70 -28.01 -8.76
N TRP A 525 16.70 -27.34 -9.29
CA TRP A 525 17.14 -27.43 -10.67
C TRP A 525 18.60 -27.86 -10.66
N THR A 526 18.90 -29.03 -11.22
CA THR A 526 20.25 -29.59 -11.19
C THR A 526 20.56 -30.45 -12.43
N GLU A 527 21.81 -30.37 -12.89
CA GLU A 527 22.40 -31.31 -13.85
C GLU A 527 22.91 -32.59 -13.16
N GLN A 528 23.13 -32.55 -11.85
CA GLN A 528 23.66 -33.62 -10.98
C GLN A 528 22.52 -34.48 -10.41
N SER A 529 21.70 -35.05 -11.31
CA SER A 529 20.51 -35.81 -10.91
C SER A 529 20.84 -37.08 -10.11
N ASP A 530 21.92 -37.78 -10.46
CA ASP A 530 22.31 -39.02 -9.79
C ASP A 530 22.76 -38.74 -8.35
N GLU A 531 23.51 -37.65 -8.13
CA GLU A 531 23.95 -37.16 -6.82
C GLU A 531 22.76 -36.79 -5.94
N LEU A 532 21.78 -36.06 -6.51
CA LEU A 532 20.55 -35.71 -5.80
C LEU A 532 19.77 -36.98 -5.37
N VAL A 533 19.56 -37.93 -6.28
CA VAL A 533 18.86 -39.19 -5.98
C VAL A 533 19.60 -39.99 -4.90
N ASN A 534 20.93 -40.06 -4.96
CA ASN A 534 21.74 -40.75 -3.96
C ASN A 534 21.66 -40.08 -2.57
N LEU A 535 21.50 -38.76 -2.52
CA LEU A 535 21.44 -37.99 -1.29
C LEU A 535 20.10 -38.10 -0.57
N VAL A 536 18.99 -37.93 -1.31
CA VAL A 536 17.63 -37.82 -0.73
C VAL A 536 16.75 -39.05 -0.91
N GLY A 537 17.11 -39.98 -1.81
CA GLY A 537 16.29 -41.14 -2.16
C GLY A 537 15.21 -40.81 -3.20
N SER A 538 14.96 -41.74 -4.13
CA SER A 538 14.02 -41.53 -5.24
C SER A 538 12.55 -41.42 -4.78
N GLU A 539 12.22 -41.96 -3.61
CA GLU A 539 10.90 -41.86 -2.99
C GLU A 539 10.57 -40.44 -2.48
N ASN A 540 11.57 -39.57 -2.36
CA ASN A 540 11.44 -38.18 -1.93
C ASN A 540 11.61 -37.20 -3.09
N LEU A 541 11.54 -37.68 -4.34
CA LEU A 541 11.70 -36.88 -5.55
C LEU A 541 10.52 -37.05 -6.50
N GLU A 542 10.02 -35.94 -7.01
CA GLU A 542 9.07 -35.90 -8.12
C GLU A 542 9.68 -35.05 -9.24
N GLN A 543 9.97 -35.65 -10.39
CA GLN A 543 10.43 -34.90 -11.56
C GLN A 543 9.28 -34.05 -12.12
N ILE A 544 9.54 -32.75 -12.31
CA ILE A 544 8.55 -31.78 -12.82
C ILE A 544 8.69 -31.66 -14.35
N ASP A 545 9.85 -31.21 -14.81
CA ASP A 545 10.15 -30.95 -16.22
C ASP A 545 11.67 -31.01 -16.49
N VAL A 546 12.06 -30.78 -17.74
CA VAL A 546 13.45 -30.72 -18.21
C VAL A 546 13.64 -29.38 -18.91
N ASP A 547 14.65 -28.60 -18.50
CA ASP A 547 15.01 -27.31 -19.06
C ASP A 547 16.48 -27.33 -19.50
N GLY A 548 16.72 -27.45 -20.81
CA GLY A 548 18.06 -27.68 -21.36
C GLY A 548 18.65 -29.01 -20.89
N ASP A 549 19.88 -28.96 -20.36
CA ASP A 549 20.60 -30.12 -19.82
C ASP A 549 20.18 -30.50 -18.40
N ALA A 550 19.23 -29.78 -17.85
CA ALA A 550 19.06 -29.75 -16.41
C ALA A 550 17.61 -30.02 -15.98
N ILE A 551 17.47 -30.79 -14.89
CA ILE A 551 16.20 -31.41 -14.52
C ILE A 551 15.63 -30.72 -13.29
N ARG A 552 14.34 -30.42 -13.34
CA ARG A 552 13.60 -29.82 -12.24
C ARG A 552 12.92 -30.89 -11.40
N TYR A 553 13.18 -30.91 -10.10
CA TYR A 553 12.56 -31.84 -9.15
C TYR A 553 11.81 -31.09 -8.06
N LYS A 554 10.70 -31.66 -7.57
CA LYS A 554 10.25 -31.45 -6.20
C LYS A 554 11.05 -32.37 -5.27
N VAL A 555 11.73 -31.79 -4.29
CA VAL A 555 12.37 -32.53 -3.19
C VAL A 555 11.45 -32.47 -1.99
N ILE A 556 11.00 -33.63 -1.53
CA ILE A 556 9.91 -33.77 -0.57
C ILE A 556 10.45 -34.09 0.83
N GLY A 557 9.92 -33.39 1.83
CA GLY A 557 10.21 -33.53 3.25
C GLY A 557 11.33 -32.60 3.75
N VAL A 558 11.15 -32.10 4.98
CA VAL A 558 12.12 -31.20 5.66
C VAL A 558 13.52 -31.82 5.77
N SER A 559 13.62 -33.13 6.01
CA SER A 559 14.91 -33.82 6.08
C SER A 559 15.66 -33.80 4.74
N SER A 560 14.96 -34.06 3.63
CA SER A 560 15.51 -34.02 2.28
C SER A 560 15.92 -32.59 1.90
N TYR A 561 15.07 -31.61 2.23
CA TYR A 561 15.37 -30.19 2.08
C TYR A 561 16.66 -29.79 2.82
N ASN A 562 16.82 -30.18 4.09
CA ASN A 562 18.02 -29.86 4.86
C ASN A 562 19.29 -30.46 4.24
N LYS A 563 19.22 -31.71 3.77
CA LYS A 563 20.34 -32.32 3.04
C LYS A 563 20.69 -31.54 1.76
N VAL A 564 19.69 -31.07 1.01
CA VAL A 564 19.92 -30.24 -0.17
C VAL A 564 20.63 -28.93 0.20
N LEU A 565 20.20 -28.26 1.26
CA LEU A 565 20.87 -27.03 1.73
C LEU A 565 22.33 -27.26 2.14
N ASP A 566 22.60 -28.39 2.80
CA ASP A 566 23.95 -28.74 3.26
C ASP A 566 24.91 -29.06 2.10
N ASN A 567 24.37 -29.49 0.95
CA ASN A 567 25.13 -29.95 -0.22
C ASN A 567 24.86 -29.09 -1.47
N TYR A 568 24.36 -27.86 -1.30
CA TYR A 568 23.84 -27.02 -2.40
C TYR A 568 24.82 -26.87 -3.59
N GLU A 569 26.08 -26.57 -3.31
CA GLU A 569 27.11 -26.39 -4.34
C GLU A 569 27.55 -27.73 -4.97
N GLU A 570 27.60 -28.81 -4.20
CA GLU A 570 27.97 -30.16 -4.69
C GLU A 570 26.90 -30.72 -5.62
N LEU A 571 25.65 -30.34 -5.39
CA LEU A 571 24.51 -30.67 -6.24
C LEU A 571 24.43 -29.79 -7.48
N GLY A 572 25.34 -28.83 -7.70
CA GLY A 572 25.33 -27.96 -8.89
C GLY A 572 23.99 -27.25 -9.11
N ILE A 573 23.35 -26.79 -8.02
CA ILE A 573 22.01 -26.20 -8.09
C ILE A 573 22.09 -24.79 -8.70
N TYR A 574 21.55 -24.63 -9.91
CA TYR A 574 21.49 -23.34 -10.61
C TYR A 574 20.11 -22.65 -10.47
N GLY A 575 19.12 -23.32 -9.88
CA GLY A 575 17.82 -22.77 -9.53
C GLY A 575 17.25 -23.42 -8.27
N TYR A 576 16.60 -22.62 -7.41
CA TYR A 576 16.00 -23.07 -6.15
C TYR A 576 14.69 -22.33 -5.85
N SER A 577 13.73 -23.06 -5.26
CA SER A 577 12.29 -22.83 -5.14
C SER A 577 11.76 -23.26 -3.78
N ASN A 578 11.49 -22.40 -2.80
CA ASN A 578 10.77 -22.83 -1.59
C ASN A 578 9.52 -21.98 -1.41
N GLY A 579 8.37 -22.58 -1.74
CA GLY A 579 7.09 -21.90 -1.70
C GLY A 579 6.74 -21.38 -0.31
N ALA A 580 7.03 -22.16 0.73
CA ALA A 580 6.81 -21.77 2.13
C ALA A 580 7.74 -20.62 2.53
N GLN A 581 9.02 -20.66 2.14
CA GLN A 581 9.96 -19.57 2.38
C GLN A 581 9.53 -18.28 1.68
N THR A 582 9.09 -18.37 0.42
CA THR A 582 8.57 -17.22 -0.33
C THR A 582 7.33 -16.63 0.34
N ALA A 583 6.37 -17.46 0.77
CA ALA A 583 5.19 -16.96 1.48
C ALA A 583 5.56 -16.36 2.85
N THR A 584 6.58 -16.90 3.51
CA THR A 584 7.09 -16.38 4.78
C THR A 584 7.77 -15.02 4.63
N SER A 585 8.54 -14.82 3.56
CA SER A 585 9.08 -13.49 3.26
C SER A 585 7.95 -12.49 3.01
N TRP A 586 6.89 -12.90 2.30
CA TRP A 586 5.68 -12.08 2.15
C TRP A 586 4.99 -11.82 3.49
N GLU A 587 4.93 -12.79 4.40
CA GLU A 587 4.30 -12.64 5.72
C GLU A 587 5.00 -11.58 6.58
N SER A 588 6.31 -11.42 6.41
CA SER A 588 7.08 -10.37 7.09
C SER A 588 6.79 -8.96 6.56
N GLY A 589 6.26 -8.85 5.34
CA GLY A 589 6.14 -7.58 4.62
C GLY A 589 7.47 -6.97 4.16
N MET A 590 8.59 -7.68 4.31
CA MET A 590 9.94 -7.25 3.91
C MET A 590 10.65 -8.33 3.07
N ASP A 591 10.08 -8.57 1.90
CA ASP A 591 10.30 -9.76 1.07
C ASP A 591 11.76 -10.11 0.74
N ASP A 592 12.65 -9.11 0.68
CA ASP A 592 14.05 -9.30 0.35
C ASP A 592 15.00 -8.79 1.44
N ALA A 593 14.55 -8.70 2.69
CA ALA A 593 15.39 -8.21 3.79
C ALA A 593 16.59 -9.13 4.09
N ALA A 594 17.73 -8.53 4.42
CA ALA A 594 18.99 -9.23 4.72
C ALA A 594 18.82 -10.27 5.83
N ARG A 595 18.05 -9.93 6.88
CA ARG A 595 17.79 -10.82 8.03
C ARG A 595 17.08 -12.12 7.66
N PHE A 596 16.43 -12.21 6.50
CA PHE A 596 15.80 -13.43 5.97
C PHE A 596 16.68 -14.21 4.99
N GLY A 597 17.98 -13.91 4.96
CA GLY A 597 18.95 -14.65 4.17
C GLY A 597 19.13 -14.17 2.74
N PHE A 598 18.50 -13.05 2.36
CA PHE A 598 18.64 -12.47 1.03
C PHE A 598 19.93 -11.67 0.91
N ILE A 599 20.81 -12.13 0.02
CA ILE A 599 22.08 -11.51 -0.31
C ILE A 599 22.41 -11.81 -1.77
N HIS A 600 22.94 -10.84 -2.51
CA HIS A 600 23.37 -11.07 -3.88
C HIS A 600 24.64 -11.94 -3.91
N ASP A 601 24.60 -13.02 -4.68
CA ASP A 601 25.75 -13.87 -4.98
C ASP A 601 26.21 -13.71 -6.44
N LEU A 602 27.22 -14.48 -6.83
CA LEU A 602 27.79 -14.40 -8.17
C LEU A 602 26.78 -14.76 -9.27
N ALA A 603 25.86 -15.69 -9.01
CA ALA A 603 24.81 -16.03 -9.97
C ALA A 603 23.88 -14.83 -10.19
N LYS A 604 23.53 -14.11 -9.12
CA LYS A 604 22.76 -12.87 -9.24
C LYS A 604 23.55 -11.79 -9.99
N THR A 605 24.85 -11.65 -9.76
CA THR A 605 25.72 -10.74 -10.53
C THR A 605 25.70 -11.07 -12.02
N ASN A 606 25.89 -12.34 -12.39
CA ASN A 606 25.87 -12.79 -13.79
C ASN A 606 24.51 -12.66 -14.47
N SER A 607 23.41 -12.58 -13.71
CA SER A 607 22.07 -12.34 -14.26
C SER A 607 21.81 -10.89 -14.69
N ARG A 608 22.76 -9.98 -14.50
CA ARG A 608 22.60 -8.53 -14.78
C ARG A 608 23.51 -8.10 -15.93
N ASP A 609 22.91 -7.93 -17.10
CA ASP A 609 23.56 -7.48 -18.34
C ASP A 609 24.18 -6.07 -18.27
N TRP A 610 23.76 -5.25 -17.32
CA TRP A 610 24.31 -3.91 -17.10
C TRP A 610 25.61 -3.90 -16.27
N ILE A 611 26.00 -5.02 -15.63
CA ILE A 611 27.26 -5.14 -14.87
C ILE A 611 28.41 -5.41 -15.84
N THR A 612 28.92 -4.35 -16.45
CA THR A 612 29.88 -4.44 -17.57
C THR A 612 31.35 -4.39 -17.16
N ASP A 613 31.66 -4.03 -15.91
CA ASP A 613 33.04 -4.02 -15.40
C ASP A 613 33.19 -4.69 -14.03
N ASN A 614 34.45 -5.01 -13.73
CA ASN A 614 34.83 -5.82 -12.58
C ASN A 614 34.52 -5.15 -11.24
N SER A 615 34.57 -3.81 -11.17
CA SER A 615 34.35 -3.10 -9.91
C SER A 615 32.89 -3.25 -9.45
N TYR A 616 31.94 -3.04 -10.36
CA TYR A 616 30.52 -3.30 -10.09
C TYR A 616 30.25 -4.78 -9.84
N ALA A 617 30.93 -5.71 -10.53
CA ALA A 617 30.74 -7.14 -10.29
C ALA A 617 31.15 -7.54 -8.86
N VAL A 618 32.28 -7.00 -8.37
CA VAL A 618 32.76 -7.22 -7.00
C VAL A 618 31.83 -6.56 -5.97
N GLU A 619 31.31 -5.37 -6.25
CA GLU A 619 30.35 -4.64 -5.39
C GLU A 619 28.95 -5.29 -5.38
N TYR A 620 28.51 -5.90 -6.47
CA TYR A 620 27.22 -6.57 -6.51
C TYR A 620 27.27 -7.97 -5.90
N ASN A 621 28.42 -8.66 -5.95
CA ASN A 621 28.65 -9.97 -5.32
C ASN A 621 28.84 -9.85 -3.80
N GLN A 622 27.77 -9.50 -3.09
CA GLN A 622 27.70 -9.28 -1.64
C GLN A 622 28.18 -10.51 -0.85
N LEU A 623 27.71 -11.71 -1.22
CA LEU A 623 28.11 -12.96 -0.54
C LEU A 623 29.62 -13.21 -0.65
N GLY A 624 30.24 -12.94 -1.81
CA GLY A 624 31.68 -13.07 -1.98
C GLY A 624 32.48 -12.09 -1.12
N ARG A 625 32.01 -10.85 -0.95
CA ARG A 625 32.64 -9.87 -0.03
C ARG A 625 32.49 -10.28 1.43
N TYR A 626 31.30 -10.72 1.82
CA TYR A 626 31.06 -11.27 3.16
C TYR A 626 31.97 -12.47 3.45
N ALA A 627 32.07 -13.42 2.52
CA ALA A 627 32.96 -14.57 2.64
C ALA A 627 34.44 -14.16 2.77
N ASN A 628 34.88 -13.11 2.06
CA ASN A 628 36.23 -12.59 2.18
C ASN A 628 36.50 -12.04 3.58
N ALA A 629 35.60 -11.20 4.08
CA ALA A 629 35.73 -10.55 5.38
C ALA A 629 35.68 -11.54 6.57
N HIS A 630 34.83 -12.56 6.50
CA HIS A 630 34.55 -13.45 7.65
C HIS A 630 35.30 -14.80 7.59
N TYR A 631 35.65 -15.28 6.40
CA TYR A 631 36.25 -16.61 6.21
C TYR A 631 37.58 -16.57 5.44
N GLY A 632 38.07 -15.39 5.05
CA GLY A 632 39.29 -15.25 4.26
C GLY A 632 39.18 -15.87 2.86
N PHE A 633 37.99 -15.85 2.28
CA PHE A 633 37.72 -16.27 0.91
C PHE A 633 38.41 -15.34 -0.09
N ASN A 634 39.10 -15.89 -1.09
CA ASN A 634 39.62 -15.10 -2.21
C ASN A 634 38.49 -14.81 -3.20
N ASN A 635 37.93 -13.61 -3.12
CA ASN A 635 36.80 -13.15 -3.94
C ASN A 635 37.22 -12.38 -5.20
N VAL A 636 38.48 -12.48 -5.63
CA VAL A 636 38.93 -11.85 -6.88
C VAL A 636 38.15 -12.44 -8.06
N LEU A 637 37.39 -11.58 -8.75
CA LEU A 637 36.64 -11.95 -9.94
C LEU A 637 37.48 -11.72 -11.21
N VAL A 638 37.34 -12.62 -12.16
CA VAL A 638 37.83 -12.51 -13.55
C VAL A 638 36.68 -12.84 -14.50
N GLY A 639 36.75 -12.40 -15.75
CA GLY A 639 35.71 -12.67 -16.74
C GLY A 639 35.17 -11.41 -17.40
N ASN A 640 33.91 -11.48 -17.84
CA ASN A 640 33.18 -10.38 -18.49
C ASN A 640 31.70 -10.42 -18.12
N VAL A 641 30.90 -9.50 -18.68
CA VAL A 641 29.46 -9.33 -18.40
C VAL A 641 28.62 -10.61 -18.52
N GLU A 642 29.02 -11.56 -19.37
CA GLU A 642 28.28 -12.81 -19.58
C GLU A 642 28.71 -13.93 -18.62
N ASP A 643 29.88 -13.81 -17.96
CA ASP A 643 30.51 -14.93 -17.24
C ASP A 643 31.58 -14.43 -16.24
N TRP A 644 31.17 -13.82 -15.13
CA TRP A 644 32.09 -13.55 -14.02
C TRP A 644 32.33 -14.84 -13.23
N VAL A 645 33.59 -15.13 -12.96
CA VAL A 645 34.03 -16.28 -12.16
C VAL A 645 35.06 -15.89 -11.11
N TYR A 646 35.13 -16.62 -10.01
CA TYR A 646 36.22 -16.48 -9.05
C TYR A 646 37.54 -16.97 -9.66
N ALA A 647 38.62 -16.20 -9.46
CA ALA A 647 39.94 -16.54 -9.98
C ALA A 647 40.54 -17.78 -9.30
N ASP A 648 40.20 -18.02 -8.03
CA ASP A 648 40.58 -19.20 -7.27
C ASP A 648 39.36 -20.09 -7.04
N GLN A 649 39.24 -21.14 -7.85
CA GLN A 649 38.17 -22.14 -7.80
C GLN A 649 38.61 -23.41 -7.07
N SER A 650 39.68 -23.36 -6.27
CA SER A 650 40.09 -24.51 -5.48
C SER A 650 39.02 -24.88 -4.44
N ASP A 651 38.89 -26.17 -4.13
CA ASP A 651 37.95 -26.65 -3.11
C ASP A 651 38.19 -25.97 -1.75
N GLU A 652 39.44 -25.69 -1.41
CA GLU A 652 39.81 -24.97 -0.18
C GLU A 652 39.20 -23.56 -0.15
N ASN A 653 39.28 -22.83 -1.26
CA ASN A 653 38.69 -21.50 -1.36
C ASN A 653 37.15 -21.57 -1.37
N LEU A 654 36.57 -22.45 -2.20
CA LEU A 654 35.11 -22.60 -2.30
C LEU A 654 34.47 -23.10 -1.00
N THR A 655 35.19 -23.83 -0.14
CA THR A 655 34.71 -24.19 1.20
C THR A 655 34.40 -22.96 2.06
N LYS A 656 35.19 -21.90 1.95
CA LYS A 656 34.95 -20.64 2.69
C LYS A 656 33.69 -19.93 2.21
N LEU A 657 33.42 -19.97 0.90
CA LEU A 657 32.16 -19.46 0.34
C LEU A 657 30.95 -20.29 0.81
N ARG A 658 31.10 -21.62 0.89
CA ARG A 658 30.08 -22.52 1.45
C ARG A 658 29.78 -22.22 2.92
N ASP A 659 30.82 -22.04 3.74
CA ASP A 659 30.65 -21.68 5.15
C ASP A 659 29.98 -20.31 5.31
N ALA A 660 30.35 -19.34 4.47
CA ALA A 660 29.68 -18.05 4.41
C ALA A 660 28.20 -18.19 4.03
N ARG A 661 27.85 -19.02 3.04
CA ARG A 661 26.45 -19.24 2.63
C ARG A 661 25.60 -19.80 3.76
N LYS A 662 26.15 -20.66 4.63
CA LYS A 662 25.43 -21.21 5.79
C LYS A 662 24.97 -20.14 6.79
N ASP A 663 25.65 -19.01 6.88
CA ASP A 663 25.23 -17.87 7.72
C ASP A 663 23.94 -17.21 7.20
N TRP A 664 23.74 -17.26 5.89
CA TRP A 664 22.61 -16.66 5.19
C TRP A 664 21.48 -17.66 4.94
N GLN A 665 21.65 -18.94 5.28
CA GLN A 665 20.57 -19.92 5.16
C GLN A 665 19.50 -19.72 6.25
N VAL A 666 18.24 -19.63 5.84
CA VAL A 666 17.07 -19.69 6.72
C VAL A 666 16.43 -21.05 6.58
N ARG A 667 16.42 -21.82 7.68
CA ARG A 667 15.80 -23.15 7.73
C ARG A 667 14.33 -23.04 8.14
N PHE A 668 13.55 -24.06 7.78
CA PHE A 668 12.11 -24.12 8.01
C PHE A 668 11.71 -25.36 8.80
N GLY A 669 10.72 -25.18 9.67
CA GLY A 669 10.05 -26.24 10.44
C GLY A 669 8.59 -26.38 10.01
N GLU A 670 8.05 -27.59 10.16
CA GLU A 670 6.61 -27.86 10.07
C GLU A 670 5.97 -27.61 11.44
N ASN A 671 4.83 -26.91 11.46
CA ASN A 671 4.02 -26.72 12.65
C ASN A 671 2.91 -27.76 12.66
N ARG A 672 2.79 -28.50 13.76
CA ARG A 672 1.79 -29.55 13.92
C ARG A 672 1.02 -29.36 15.22
N ASN A 673 -0.29 -29.55 15.17
CA ASN A 673 -1.13 -29.51 16.37
C ASN A 673 -0.97 -30.77 17.23
N THR A 674 -1.71 -30.85 18.33
CA THR A 674 -1.67 -31.99 19.28
C THR A 674 -2.10 -33.33 18.66
N ASP A 675 -2.89 -33.30 17.59
CA ASP A 675 -3.30 -34.49 16.83
C ASP A 675 -2.30 -34.83 15.70
N ASN A 676 -1.15 -34.16 15.67
CA ASN A 676 -0.09 -34.26 14.68
C ASN A 676 -0.51 -33.85 13.25
N ALA A 677 -1.62 -33.12 13.11
CA ALA A 677 -2.04 -32.52 11.84
C ALA A 677 -1.15 -31.31 11.53
N LEU A 678 -0.76 -31.16 10.27
CA LEU A 678 -0.02 -30.00 9.79
C LEU A 678 -0.91 -28.75 9.87
N VAL A 679 -0.43 -27.71 10.53
CA VAL A 679 -1.13 -26.42 10.69
C VAL A 679 -0.38 -25.25 10.05
N GLY A 680 0.86 -25.46 9.60
CA GLY A 680 1.62 -24.47 8.86
C GLY A 680 3.12 -24.76 8.88
N PHE A 681 3.90 -23.72 8.58
CA PHE A 681 5.35 -23.74 8.59
C PHE A 681 5.85 -22.49 9.30
N SER A 682 6.98 -22.59 10.00
CA SER A 682 7.69 -21.43 10.56
C SER A 682 9.11 -21.40 10.02
N MET A 683 9.65 -20.21 9.83
CA MET A 683 11.11 -20.09 9.79
C MET A 683 11.67 -20.53 11.14
N LEU A 684 12.81 -21.22 11.16
CA LEU A 684 13.54 -21.55 12.40
C LEU A 684 14.35 -20.32 12.86
N GLN A 685 13.64 -19.20 12.95
CA GLN A 685 14.10 -17.87 13.33
C GLN A 685 12.94 -17.12 14.00
N GLU A 686 13.17 -16.53 15.17
CA GLU A 686 12.18 -15.67 15.82
C GLU A 686 12.56 -14.23 15.51
N SER A 687 11.60 -13.48 14.95
CA SER A 687 11.85 -12.12 14.48
C SER A 687 11.52 -11.08 15.54
N VAL A 688 12.44 -10.13 15.75
CA VAL A 688 12.33 -9.18 16.87
C VAL A 688 11.20 -8.16 16.70
N ASP A 689 10.92 -7.75 15.46
CA ASP A 689 9.75 -6.95 15.12
C ASP A 689 8.45 -7.72 15.36
N GLN A 690 8.37 -8.99 14.97
CA GLN A 690 7.18 -9.82 15.17
C GLN A 690 6.89 -10.05 16.66
N ALA A 691 7.93 -10.33 17.45
CA ALA A 691 7.81 -10.38 18.91
C ALA A 691 7.34 -9.02 19.47
N SER A 692 7.87 -7.91 18.95
CA SER A 692 7.47 -6.56 19.37
C SER A 692 6.02 -6.22 19.01
N TYR A 693 5.54 -6.67 17.85
CA TYR A 693 4.13 -6.53 17.46
C TYR A 693 3.23 -7.40 18.34
N MET A 694 3.62 -8.63 18.66
CA MET A 694 2.89 -9.50 19.59
C MET A 694 2.85 -8.93 21.02
N TYR A 695 3.91 -8.24 21.46
CA TYR A 695 3.89 -7.46 22.70
C TYR A 695 2.81 -6.36 22.66
N SER A 696 2.79 -5.56 21.60
CA SER A 696 1.78 -4.51 21.42
C SER A 696 0.36 -5.08 21.33
N ASP A 697 0.18 -6.17 20.59
CA ASP A 697 -1.11 -6.84 20.45
C ASP A 697 -1.67 -7.27 21.81
N ASN A 698 -0.87 -7.98 22.62
CA ASN A 698 -1.24 -8.33 24.00
C ASN A 698 -1.55 -7.09 24.85
N LYS A 699 -0.73 -6.05 24.77
CA LYS A 699 -0.95 -4.82 25.54
C LYS A 699 -2.30 -4.18 25.18
N PHE A 700 -2.60 -4.03 23.89
CA PHE A 700 -3.85 -3.43 23.43
C PHE A 700 -5.05 -4.34 23.71
N LEU A 701 -4.95 -5.66 23.55
CA LEU A 701 -6.00 -6.60 23.93
C LEU A 701 -6.29 -6.55 25.43
N SER A 702 -5.27 -6.41 26.28
CA SER A 702 -5.46 -6.20 27.70
C SER A 702 -6.21 -4.89 27.98
N GLU A 703 -5.84 -3.80 27.32
CA GLU A 703 -6.53 -2.52 27.45
C GLU A 703 -7.99 -2.61 26.99
N MET A 704 -8.24 -3.16 25.80
CA MET A 704 -9.58 -3.35 25.26
C MET A 704 -10.46 -4.21 26.15
N ALA A 705 -9.92 -5.27 26.78
CA ALA A 705 -10.66 -6.12 27.72
C ALA A 705 -11.30 -5.29 28.86
N SER A 706 -10.62 -4.24 29.31
CA SER A 706 -11.13 -3.32 30.33
C SER A 706 -12.24 -2.39 29.79
N LEU A 707 -12.21 -2.07 28.49
CA LEU A 707 -13.09 -1.10 27.83
C LEU A 707 -14.37 -1.70 27.23
N ILE A 708 -14.34 -2.96 26.76
CA ILE A 708 -15.48 -3.59 26.10
C ILE A 708 -16.69 -3.80 27.04
N SER A 709 -17.87 -3.93 26.46
CA SER A 709 -19.11 -4.20 27.22
C SER A 709 -19.05 -5.54 27.98
N PRO A 710 -19.77 -5.69 29.12
CA PRO A 710 -19.70 -6.88 29.96
C PRO A 710 -19.98 -8.23 29.28
N ASP A 711 -20.81 -8.24 28.24
CA ASP A 711 -21.27 -9.46 27.56
C ASP A 711 -20.38 -9.85 26.35
N VAL A 712 -19.34 -9.08 26.05
CA VAL A 712 -18.41 -9.36 24.94
C VAL A 712 -17.48 -10.52 25.31
N GLU A 713 -17.37 -11.51 24.40
CA GLU A 713 -16.54 -12.69 24.58
C GLU A 713 -15.06 -12.31 24.78
N GLY A 714 -14.37 -13.01 25.68
CA GLY A 714 -12.95 -12.78 25.96
C GLY A 714 -12.68 -11.70 27.02
N LYS A 715 -13.67 -10.94 27.50
CA LYS A 715 -13.49 -9.88 28.50
C LYS A 715 -12.68 -10.29 29.74
N SER A 716 -12.79 -11.54 30.18
CA SER A 716 -12.07 -12.07 31.34
C SER A 716 -10.58 -12.37 31.08
N ARG A 717 -10.07 -12.20 29.86
CA ARG A 717 -8.69 -12.53 29.45
C ARG A 717 -7.68 -11.40 29.69
N GLU A 718 -8.08 -10.26 30.26
CA GLU A 718 -7.18 -9.13 30.56
C GLU A 718 -5.87 -9.57 31.23
N GLN A 719 -5.96 -10.38 32.28
CA GLN A 719 -4.78 -10.82 33.04
C GLN A 719 -3.87 -11.74 32.23
N GLU A 720 -4.43 -12.54 31.32
CA GLU A 720 -3.69 -13.43 30.43
C GLU A 720 -2.82 -12.61 29.49
N PHE A 721 -3.41 -11.64 28.79
CA PHE A 721 -2.69 -10.76 27.87
C PHE A 721 -1.64 -9.90 28.60
N THR A 722 -1.95 -9.40 29.80
CA THR A 722 -0.96 -8.69 30.63
C THR A 722 0.25 -9.58 30.96
N GLN A 723 0.03 -10.84 31.36
CA GLN A 723 1.13 -11.75 31.68
C GLN A 723 1.98 -12.08 30.45
N HIS A 724 1.34 -12.27 29.30
CA HIS A 724 2.03 -12.59 28.06
C HIS A 724 2.83 -11.39 27.51
N ALA A 725 2.28 -10.17 27.55
CA ALA A 725 3.03 -8.96 27.22
C ALA A 725 4.29 -8.80 28.08
N ASN A 726 4.19 -9.01 29.40
CA ASN A 726 5.36 -8.93 30.28
C ASN A 726 6.42 -9.99 29.93
N PHE A 727 5.99 -11.22 29.62
CA PHE A 727 6.91 -12.26 29.17
C PHE A 727 7.64 -11.88 27.89
N ILE A 728 6.92 -11.47 26.85
CA ILE A 728 7.52 -11.12 25.56
C ILE A 728 8.49 -9.95 25.73
N LYS A 729 8.13 -8.95 26.56
CA LYS A 729 9.03 -7.85 26.91
C LYS A 729 10.34 -8.36 27.52
N ASP A 730 10.27 -9.22 28.53
CA ASP A 730 11.47 -9.78 29.16
C ASP A 730 12.28 -10.63 28.17
N TYR A 731 11.59 -11.39 27.31
CA TYR A 731 12.20 -12.22 26.27
C TYR A 731 12.98 -11.38 25.25
N ILE A 732 12.36 -10.33 24.69
CA ILE A 732 13.00 -9.42 23.72
C ILE A 732 14.29 -8.82 24.31
N ASN A 733 14.22 -8.23 25.51
CA ASN A 733 15.36 -7.55 26.11
C ASN A 733 16.49 -8.52 26.53
N THR A 734 16.17 -9.79 26.82
CA THR A 734 17.16 -10.82 27.21
C THR A 734 17.75 -11.52 25.99
N CYS A 735 16.94 -11.86 25.01
CA CYS A 735 17.31 -12.82 23.96
C CYS A 735 17.66 -12.17 22.62
N MET A 736 17.09 -11.01 22.32
CA MET A 736 17.19 -10.38 21.01
C MET A 736 18.13 -9.17 21.00
N PHE A 737 18.63 -8.73 22.15
CA PHE A 737 19.59 -7.62 22.25
C PHE A 737 21.04 -8.13 22.29
N ASP A 738 21.91 -7.57 21.44
CA ASP A 738 23.35 -7.83 21.47
C ASP A 738 24.08 -6.65 22.10
N ASN A 739 24.75 -6.87 23.24
CA ASN A 739 25.50 -5.83 23.94
C ASN A 739 26.70 -5.32 23.12
N ASP A 740 27.33 -6.17 22.29
CA ASP A 740 28.55 -5.79 21.55
C ASP A 740 28.26 -4.76 20.46
N SER A 741 27.14 -4.94 19.74
CA SER A 741 26.71 -4.01 18.69
C SER A 741 25.69 -2.98 19.16
N SER A 742 25.25 -3.05 20.42
CA SER A 742 24.28 -2.13 21.02
C SER A 742 22.95 -2.08 20.26
N PHE A 743 22.50 -3.23 19.74
CA PHE A 743 21.34 -3.30 18.84
C PHE A 743 20.54 -4.59 18.99
N TYR A 744 19.29 -4.57 18.51
CA TYR A 744 18.42 -5.74 18.50
C TYR A 744 18.49 -6.49 17.17
N TYR A 745 18.27 -7.81 17.23
CA TYR A 745 18.27 -8.72 16.08
C TYR A 745 17.27 -9.84 16.27
N ASP A 746 16.87 -10.44 15.15
CA ASP A 746 16.29 -11.78 15.13
C ASP A 746 17.22 -12.81 15.79
N ILE A 747 16.65 -13.91 16.29
CA ILE A 747 17.42 -15.06 16.79
C ILE A 747 17.24 -16.28 15.90
N ARG A 748 18.32 -17.05 15.69
CA ARG A 748 18.29 -18.34 14.97
C ARG A 748 18.03 -19.48 15.96
N LEU A 749 17.03 -20.32 15.69
CA LEU A 749 16.62 -21.41 16.60
C LEU A 749 17.49 -22.68 16.47
N VAL A 750 18.26 -22.77 15.38
CA VAL A 750 19.11 -23.92 15.06
C VAL A 750 20.54 -23.48 14.76
N ASP A 751 21.50 -24.39 14.89
CA ASP A 751 22.85 -24.18 14.39
C ASP A 751 22.90 -24.14 12.85
N LYS A 752 24.06 -23.83 12.29
CA LYS A 752 24.27 -23.74 10.83
C LYS A 752 23.97 -25.06 10.09
N ASN A 753 23.95 -26.18 10.80
CA ASN A 753 23.67 -27.51 10.27
C ASN A 753 22.22 -27.97 10.58
N GLY A 754 21.39 -27.11 11.19
CA GLY A 754 19.98 -27.39 11.47
C GLY A 754 19.72 -28.14 12.78
N HIS A 755 20.68 -28.22 13.70
CA HIS A 755 20.44 -28.80 15.03
C HIS A 755 19.87 -27.75 15.99
N SER A 756 18.80 -28.09 16.70
CA SER A 756 18.19 -27.23 17.73
C SER A 756 19.16 -26.92 18.87
N TYR A 757 19.11 -25.69 19.39
CA TYR A 757 19.81 -25.29 20.61
C TYR A 757 19.10 -25.77 21.89
N LEU A 758 17.83 -26.12 21.79
CA LEU A 758 17.00 -26.63 22.89
C LEU A 758 16.63 -28.10 22.69
N ASP A 759 16.52 -28.84 23.79
CA ASP A 759 15.90 -30.17 23.81
C ASP A 759 14.35 -30.09 23.81
N ASP A 760 13.69 -31.24 23.68
CA ASP A 760 12.22 -31.34 23.67
C ASP A 760 11.55 -30.81 24.96
N SER A 761 12.31 -30.58 26.03
CA SER A 761 11.83 -30.00 27.29
C SER A 761 12.10 -28.49 27.40
N GLY A 762 12.64 -27.86 26.35
CA GLY A 762 12.97 -26.44 26.30
C GLY A 762 14.24 -26.06 27.07
N ASN A 763 15.12 -27.02 27.39
CA ASN A 763 16.39 -26.74 28.05
C ASN A 763 17.54 -26.70 27.04
N PRO A 764 18.59 -25.90 27.27
CA PRO A 764 19.77 -25.91 26.42
C PRO A 764 20.38 -27.30 26.31
N VAL A 765 20.66 -27.74 25.07
CA VAL A 765 21.35 -29.01 24.83
C VAL A 765 22.77 -28.99 25.41
N ASN A 766 23.33 -30.17 25.70
CA ASN A 766 24.65 -30.26 26.34
C ASN A 766 25.75 -29.56 25.52
N GLY A 767 26.45 -28.61 26.14
CA GLY A 767 27.49 -27.81 25.50
C GLY A 767 27.00 -26.48 24.90
N VAL A 768 25.69 -26.23 24.90
CA VAL A 768 25.09 -24.96 24.51
C VAL A 768 24.74 -24.16 25.76
N SER A 769 25.05 -22.86 25.76
CA SER A 769 24.71 -21.93 26.83
C SER A 769 23.78 -20.86 26.26
N LEU A 770 22.54 -20.83 26.74
CA LEU A 770 21.55 -19.81 26.40
C LEU A 770 21.13 -19.07 27.66
N GLU A 771 20.79 -17.79 27.51
CA GLU A 771 20.32 -17.00 28.64
C GLU A 771 18.96 -17.48 29.13
N LYS A 772 18.75 -17.37 30.44
CA LYS A 772 17.50 -17.73 31.09
C LYS A 772 16.62 -16.50 31.23
N VAL A 773 15.39 -16.58 30.75
CA VAL A 773 14.40 -15.50 30.86
C VAL A 773 13.73 -15.59 32.23
N SER A 774 13.81 -14.50 33.00
CA SER A 774 13.26 -14.44 34.36
C SER A 774 11.77 -14.11 34.35
N THR A 775 10.92 -15.11 34.10
CA THR A 775 9.47 -14.92 33.97
C THR A 775 8.65 -15.94 34.80
N PRO A 776 7.47 -15.55 35.32
CA PRO A 776 6.49 -16.50 35.86
C PRO A 776 5.59 -17.13 34.77
N TYR A 777 5.74 -16.74 33.50
CA TYR A 777 4.84 -17.14 32.41
C TYR A 777 4.75 -18.67 32.23
N GLN A 778 3.52 -19.17 32.19
CA GLN A 778 3.19 -20.61 32.13
C GLN A 778 3.77 -21.47 33.28
N GLY A 779 4.34 -20.88 34.34
CA GLY A 779 4.91 -21.61 35.46
C GLY A 779 6.07 -22.55 35.10
N LYS A 780 6.68 -22.38 33.93
CA LYS A 780 7.83 -23.16 33.43
C LYS A 780 9.09 -22.30 33.36
N GLN A 781 10.25 -22.95 33.26
CA GLN A 781 11.49 -22.24 33.00
C GLN A 781 11.57 -21.93 31.50
N HIS A 782 12.04 -20.72 31.17
CA HIS A 782 12.24 -20.28 29.80
C HIS A 782 13.69 -19.90 29.58
N TYR A 783 14.23 -20.34 28.44
CA TYR A 783 15.53 -19.94 27.92
C TYR A 783 15.30 -19.24 26.59
N CYS A 784 16.25 -18.41 26.16
CA CYS A 784 16.26 -17.94 24.78
C CYS A 784 16.26 -19.13 23.83
N ALA A 785 15.41 -19.12 22.81
CA ALA A 785 15.28 -20.23 21.87
C ALA A 785 16.48 -20.36 20.93
N GLY A 786 17.31 -19.33 20.85
CA GLY A 786 18.35 -19.21 19.85
C GLY A 786 19.41 -18.16 20.18
N VAL A 787 20.23 -17.88 19.17
CA VAL A 787 21.31 -16.89 19.22
C VAL A 787 21.05 -15.74 18.25
N VAL A 788 21.42 -14.52 18.63
CA VAL A 788 21.26 -13.31 17.81
C VAL A 788 21.94 -13.43 16.44
N LEU A 789 21.24 -13.03 15.38
CA LEU A 789 21.66 -13.10 13.97
C LEU A 789 22.48 -11.88 13.53
N LYS A 790 23.48 -11.48 14.33
CA LYS A 790 24.23 -10.24 14.08
C LYS A 790 25.08 -10.26 12.82
N GLU A 791 25.44 -11.44 12.31
CA GLU A 791 26.21 -11.57 11.07
C GLU A 791 25.45 -11.11 9.81
N ARG A 792 24.12 -10.96 9.90
CA ARG A 792 23.27 -10.44 8.80
C ARG A 792 23.11 -8.92 8.83
N GLY A 793 23.80 -8.24 9.75
CA GLY A 793 23.82 -6.78 9.87
C GLY A 793 22.57 -6.20 10.53
N GLN A 794 22.59 -4.88 10.73
CA GLN A 794 21.51 -4.14 11.38
C GLN A 794 20.45 -3.72 10.36
N ALA A 795 19.20 -3.67 10.81
CA ALA A 795 18.00 -3.42 10.02
C ALA A 795 16.89 -2.79 10.90
N PRO A 796 15.81 -2.24 10.32
CA PRO A 796 14.79 -1.47 11.04
C PRO A 796 14.01 -2.26 12.10
N ASP A 797 13.99 -3.59 12.00
CA ASP A 797 13.44 -4.46 13.03
C ASP A 797 14.08 -4.20 14.40
N GLY A 798 15.33 -3.73 14.44
CA GLY A 798 16.02 -3.46 15.69
C GLY A 798 15.49 -2.26 16.50
N TRP A 799 14.72 -1.35 15.90
CA TRP A 799 13.99 -0.31 16.68
C TRP A 799 12.51 -0.64 16.87
N SER A 800 12.03 -1.78 16.39
CA SER A 800 10.66 -2.23 16.65
C SER A 800 10.36 -2.40 18.16
N PRO A 801 11.28 -2.91 19.02
CA PRO A 801 11.08 -2.93 20.47
C PRO A 801 10.88 -1.53 21.08
N LEU A 802 11.50 -0.50 20.51
CA LEU A 802 11.34 0.88 20.98
C LEU A 802 9.96 1.39 20.55
N PHE A 803 9.63 1.34 19.26
CA PHE A 803 8.33 1.75 18.73
C PHE A 803 7.18 1.15 19.53
N ASN A 804 7.20 -0.18 19.72
CA ASN A 804 6.16 -0.91 20.46
C ASN A 804 6.22 -0.64 21.98
N GLY A 805 7.38 -0.26 22.52
CA GLY A 805 7.57 0.05 23.95
C GLY A 805 7.92 -1.18 24.81
N ALA A 806 8.50 -2.19 24.18
CA ALA A 806 9.05 -3.36 24.84
C ALA A 806 10.46 -3.09 25.39
N ALA A 807 11.25 -2.23 24.76
CA ALA A 807 12.60 -1.92 25.23
C ALA A 807 12.64 -1.31 26.64
N THR A 808 13.70 -1.59 27.39
CA THR A 808 14.07 -0.79 28.57
C THR A 808 14.71 0.52 28.13
N GLN A 809 14.68 1.55 28.98
CA GLN A 809 15.31 2.84 28.66
C GLN A 809 16.82 2.70 28.36
N GLU A 810 17.55 1.93 29.17
CA GLU A 810 19.00 1.75 29.02
C GLU A 810 19.38 1.11 27.68
N ILE A 811 18.59 0.14 27.22
CA ILE A 811 18.78 -0.46 25.89
C ILE A 811 18.31 0.50 24.79
N ALA A 812 17.18 1.20 24.99
CA ALA A 812 16.69 2.15 24.02
C ALA A 812 17.70 3.27 23.75
N ASP A 813 18.37 3.79 24.78
CA ASP A 813 19.41 4.81 24.63
C ASP A 813 20.54 4.34 23.72
N GLN A 814 20.98 3.09 23.87
CA GLN A 814 22.00 2.45 23.04
C GLN A 814 21.55 2.27 21.58
N VAL A 815 20.32 1.79 21.37
CA VAL A 815 19.77 1.60 20.03
C VAL A 815 19.59 2.94 19.30
N MET A 816 19.14 3.97 20.01
CA MET A 816 19.00 5.32 19.44
C MET A 816 20.35 5.92 19.05
N ASP A 817 21.41 5.66 19.80
CA ASP A 817 22.76 6.08 19.40
C ASP A 817 23.22 5.40 18.10
N VAL A 818 22.86 4.12 17.89
CA VAL A 818 23.11 3.41 16.62
C VAL A 818 22.24 3.96 15.48
N MET A 819 20.97 4.30 15.74
CA MET A 819 20.08 4.91 14.74
C MET A 819 20.60 6.27 14.27
N LEU A 820 21.19 7.06 15.17
CA LEU A 820 21.73 8.39 14.90
C LEU A 820 23.20 8.39 14.45
N ASP A 821 23.78 7.21 14.23
CA ASP A 821 25.13 7.06 13.70
C ASP A 821 25.13 7.30 12.19
N ALA A 822 25.91 8.30 11.75
CA ALA A 822 26.06 8.66 10.35
C ALA A 822 26.63 7.52 9.51
N ASP A 823 27.50 6.67 10.08
CA ASP A 823 28.09 5.50 9.41
C ASP A 823 27.11 4.34 9.24
N LYS A 824 25.88 4.47 9.78
CA LYS A 824 24.88 3.39 9.79
C LYS A 824 23.54 3.82 9.21
N PHE A 825 22.74 4.56 9.97
CA PHE A 825 21.35 4.87 9.62
C PHE A 825 21.07 6.37 9.47
N ASP A 826 21.91 7.26 10.00
CA ASP A 826 21.73 8.71 9.86
C ASP A 826 22.35 9.26 8.56
N ASN A 827 21.80 8.82 7.43
CA ASN A 827 22.31 9.20 6.12
C ASN A 827 22.13 10.68 5.80
N SER A 828 21.17 11.39 6.42
CA SER A 828 21.05 12.85 6.23
C SER A 828 22.24 13.63 6.81
N THR A 829 22.89 13.07 7.85
CA THR A 829 24.14 13.60 8.39
C THR A 829 25.34 13.26 7.49
N GLU A 830 25.42 12.04 6.96
CA GLU A 830 26.51 11.62 6.06
C GLU A 830 26.45 12.29 4.68
N PHE A 831 25.27 12.40 4.10
CA PHE A 831 25.01 12.99 2.78
C PHE A 831 24.14 14.24 2.96
N PRO A 832 24.72 15.37 3.41
CA PRO A 832 23.95 16.59 3.63
C PRO A 832 23.18 17.00 2.37
N THR A 833 21.93 17.45 2.55
CA THR A 833 21.02 17.95 1.50
C THR A 833 20.43 16.91 0.54
N GLU A 834 20.89 15.66 0.58
CA GLU A 834 20.41 14.59 -0.32
C GLU A 834 20.03 13.30 0.43
N GLY A 835 20.73 12.99 1.53
CA GLY A 835 20.54 11.77 2.28
C GLY A 835 19.22 11.71 3.04
N VAL A 836 18.64 10.51 3.12
CA VAL A 836 17.44 10.19 3.88
C VAL A 836 17.77 9.09 4.88
N SER A 837 17.61 9.38 6.16
CA SER A 837 17.96 8.49 7.27
C SER A 837 16.97 7.33 7.44
N PHE A 838 17.35 6.35 8.27
CA PHE A 838 16.56 5.16 8.63
C PHE A 838 16.20 4.25 7.45
N GLY A 839 17.22 3.93 6.62
CA GLY A 839 17.11 2.91 5.59
C GLY A 839 16.81 1.51 6.15
N THR A 840 16.31 0.61 5.31
CA THR A 840 15.94 -0.75 5.70
C THR A 840 17.13 -1.68 5.97
N ALA A 841 18.36 -1.17 5.82
CA ALA A 841 19.58 -1.81 6.29
C ALA A 841 20.59 -0.70 6.62
N SER A 842 21.41 -0.90 7.64
CA SER A 842 22.52 0.00 7.92
C SER A 842 23.53 -0.02 6.75
N ARG A 843 24.27 1.08 6.52
CA ARG A 843 25.29 1.14 5.46
C ARG A 843 26.40 0.09 5.61
N ASP A 844 26.69 -0.33 6.84
CA ASP A 844 27.65 -1.40 7.15
C ASP A 844 27.05 -2.81 7.08
N ASN A 845 25.76 -2.96 6.76
CA ASN A 845 25.14 -4.26 6.56
C ASN A 845 25.81 -4.99 5.36
N PRO A 846 26.21 -6.27 5.49
CA PRO A 846 26.90 -6.97 4.40
C PRO A 846 26.08 -7.09 3.10
N ALA A 847 24.75 -6.99 3.19
CA ALA A 847 23.84 -7.05 2.06
C ALA A 847 23.26 -5.68 1.66
N TYR A 848 23.82 -4.59 2.19
CA TYR A 848 23.41 -3.22 1.86
C TYR A 848 23.50 -2.93 0.36
N GLY A 849 22.50 -2.24 -0.16
CA GLY A 849 22.53 -1.57 -1.45
C GLY A 849 21.49 -0.45 -1.49
N PRO A 850 21.87 0.79 -1.84
CA PRO A 850 21.00 1.97 -1.69
C PRO A 850 19.77 1.95 -2.59
N ASP A 851 19.77 1.13 -3.65
CA ASP A 851 18.63 0.94 -4.55
C ASP A 851 17.80 -0.33 -4.27
N ILE A 852 18.14 -1.09 -3.24
CA ILE A 852 17.45 -2.34 -2.90
C ILE A 852 16.32 -2.06 -1.89
N TYR A 853 15.12 -2.54 -2.17
CA TYR A 853 13.89 -2.24 -1.43
C TYR A 853 14.01 -2.48 0.08
N TRP A 854 14.32 -3.70 0.52
CA TRP A 854 14.43 -4.03 1.95
C TRP A 854 15.87 -4.23 2.42
N ARG A 855 16.87 -3.72 1.67
CA ARG A 855 18.29 -3.74 2.05
C ARG A 855 19.02 -2.41 1.83
N GLY A 856 18.30 -1.29 1.91
CA GLY A 856 18.93 0.03 1.91
C GLY A 856 17.93 1.17 1.80
N ARG A 857 16.92 1.04 0.91
CA ARG A 857 15.91 2.08 0.70
C ARG A 857 15.15 2.43 1.98
N VAL A 858 14.67 3.66 2.06
CA VAL A 858 13.92 4.20 3.20
C VAL A 858 12.43 4.12 2.90
N TRP A 859 11.69 3.36 3.69
CA TRP A 859 10.23 3.30 3.64
C TRP A 859 9.62 4.12 4.76
N LEU A 860 8.59 4.90 4.45
CA LEU A 860 8.07 5.90 5.40
C LEU A 860 7.40 5.31 6.64
N ASP A 861 6.97 4.05 6.61
CA ASP A 861 6.50 3.34 7.79
C ASP A 861 7.65 3.04 8.76
N GLN A 862 8.73 2.41 8.29
CA GLN A 862 9.90 2.09 9.12
C GLN A 862 10.59 3.35 9.62
N PHE A 863 10.66 4.38 8.78
CA PHE A 863 11.14 5.71 9.14
C PHE A 863 10.31 6.32 10.27
N TYR A 864 8.98 6.31 10.15
CA TYR A 864 8.09 6.82 11.20
C TYR A 864 8.19 6.00 12.49
N PHE A 865 8.32 4.68 12.42
CA PHE A 865 8.57 3.85 13.60
C PHE A 865 9.89 4.23 14.30
N GLY A 866 10.92 4.59 13.54
CA GLY A 866 12.16 5.15 14.05
C GLY A 866 11.95 6.50 14.75
N LEU A 867 11.24 7.43 14.12
CA LEU A 867 10.90 8.73 14.72
C LEU A 867 10.11 8.58 16.02
N GLN A 868 9.10 7.71 16.03
CA GLN A 868 8.32 7.41 17.23
C GLN A 868 9.15 6.73 18.32
N SER A 869 10.17 5.96 17.94
CA SER A 869 11.13 5.38 18.89
C SER A 869 11.95 6.47 19.58
N LEU A 870 12.48 7.43 18.83
CA LEU A 870 13.18 8.60 19.38
C LEU A 870 12.28 9.41 20.31
N GLU A 871 11.06 9.73 19.87
CA GLU A 871 10.06 10.47 20.65
C GLU A 871 9.75 9.79 21.99
N LYS A 872 9.42 8.50 21.94
CA LYS A 872 8.95 7.72 23.09
C LYS A 872 10.00 7.56 24.19
N TYR A 873 11.28 7.63 23.84
CA TYR A 873 12.40 7.48 24.77
C TYR A 873 13.17 8.78 25.01
N GLY A 874 12.57 9.93 24.70
CA GLY A 874 13.03 11.24 25.16
C GLY A 874 14.01 11.97 24.24
N ARG A 875 14.11 11.58 22.97
CA ARG A 875 14.92 12.24 21.93
C ARG A 875 14.06 12.98 20.91
N HIS A 876 13.16 13.82 21.41
CA HIS A 876 12.24 14.63 20.60
C HIS A 876 12.97 15.47 19.54
N ASP A 877 14.00 16.22 19.95
CA ASP A 877 14.74 17.12 19.06
C ASP A 877 15.42 16.36 17.91
N ASP A 878 15.94 15.15 18.18
CA ASP A 878 16.51 14.28 17.14
C ASP A 878 15.42 13.79 16.17
N ALA A 879 14.23 13.44 16.67
CA ALA A 879 13.11 13.03 15.84
C ALA A 879 12.64 14.15 14.92
N VAL A 880 12.49 15.37 15.45
CA VAL A 880 12.10 16.55 14.66
C VAL A 880 13.16 16.83 13.59
N ARG A 881 14.44 16.84 13.94
CA ARG A 881 15.54 17.02 12.96
C ARG A 881 15.47 16.00 11.82
N ILE A 882 15.37 14.71 12.13
CA ILE A 882 15.35 13.65 11.11
C ILE A 882 14.11 13.80 10.22
N ALA A 883 12.95 14.15 10.79
CA ALA A 883 11.74 14.39 10.02
C ALA A 883 11.91 15.58 9.04
N GLU A 884 12.48 16.69 9.52
CA GLU A 884 12.78 17.87 8.69
C GLU A 884 13.79 17.56 7.58
N ASP A 885 14.81 16.74 7.87
CA ASP A 885 15.78 16.30 6.86
C ASP A 885 15.08 15.54 5.72
N LEU A 886 14.14 14.63 6.02
CA LEU A 886 13.34 13.97 4.98
C LEU A 886 12.53 14.98 4.15
N PHE A 887 11.91 15.97 4.81
CA PHE A 887 11.10 16.97 4.13
C PHE A 887 11.94 17.80 3.13
N ASN A 888 13.18 18.08 3.48
CA ASN A 888 14.12 18.86 2.67
C ASN A 888 14.83 18.03 1.59
N ASN A 889 15.23 16.80 1.91
CA ASN A 889 16.10 15.98 1.08
C ASN A 889 15.34 14.99 0.19
N GLY A 890 14.13 14.57 0.57
CA GLY A 890 13.34 13.60 -0.18
C GLY A 890 12.83 14.16 -1.51
N GLU A 891 13.19 13.52 -2.63
CA GLU A 891 12.80 13.96 -3.96
C GLU A 891 11.29 14.13 -4.08
N GLY A 892 10.84 15.35 -4.39
CA GLY A 892 9.43 15.66 -4.62
C GLY A 892 8.53 15.64 -3.38
N PHE A 893 9.06 15.43 -2.16
CA PHE A 893 8.26 15.27 -0.94
C PHE A 893 7.30 16.45 -0.72
N GLY A 894 7.85 17.68 -0.67
CA GLY A 894 7.11 18.93 -0.55
C GLY A 894 6.54 19.52 -1.85
N GLN A 895 6.64 18.81 -2.99
CA GLN A 895 6.21 19.33 -4.31
C GLN A 895 4.78 18.87 -4.66
N ASP A 896 4.37 18.89 -5.93
CA ASP A 896 3.03 18.48 -6.40
C ASP A 896 3.00 17.04 -6.98
N GLY A 897 4.13 16.33 -6.99
CA GLY A 897 4.23 14.94 -7.42
C GLY A 897 3.49 13.97 -6.50
N ALA A 898 3.12 12.81 -7.05
CA ALA A 898 2.47 11.74 -6.30
C ALA A 898 3.41 11.14 -5.23
N ILE A 899 2.83 10.78 -4.08
CA ILE A 899 3.54 10.06 -3.02
C ILE A 899 3.93 8.67 -3.55
N ARG A 900 5.18 8.25 -3.32
CA ARG A 900 5.73 6.95 -3.70
C ARG A 900 6.08 6.07 -2.50
N GLU A 901 6.56 4.85 -2.75
CA GLU A 901 6.82 3.83 -1.73
C GLU A 901 8.02 4.18 -0.85
N ASN A 902 9.16 4.51 -1.47
CA ASN A 902 10.44 4.61 -0.77
C ASN A 902 11.44 5.57 -1.41
N TYR A 903 12.53 5.85 -0.68
CA TYR A 903 13.59 6.79 -1.04
C TYR A 903 14.94 6.09 -1.03
N ASN A 904 15.83 6.45 -1.96
CA ASN A 904 17.23 6.07 -1.89
C ASN A 904 17.87 6.81 -0.69
N PRO A 905 18.57 6.10 0.20
CA PRO A 905 19.07 6.67 1.46
C PRO A 905 20.20 7.69 1.26
N GLU A 906 20.91 7.65 0.13
CA GLU A 906 22.10 8.48 -0.12
C GLU A 906 21.77 9.71 -0.97
N THR A 907 20.74 9.60 -1.83
CA THR A 907 20.42 10.61 -2.85
C THR A 907 19.01 11.20 -2.73
N GLY A 908 18.15 10.61 -1.88
CA GLY A 908 16.76 11.03 -1.73
C GLY A 908 15.85 10.65 -2.91
N ALA A 909 16.36 9.90 -3.89
CA ALA A 909 15.63 9.55 -5.10
C ALA A 909 14.45 8.59 -4.83
N VAL A 910 13.26 8.93 -5.33
CA VAL A 910 12.03 8.17 -5.09
C VAL A 910 11.85 6.95 -6.01
N GLN A 911 11.26 5.87 -5.49
CA GLN A 911 10.87 4.70 -6.28
C GLN A 911 9.55 4.09 -5.75
N GLY A 912 8.93 3.24 -6.57
CA GLY A 912 7.74 2.46 -6.30
C GLY A 912 6.47 3.06 -6.90
N ALA A 913 5.35 2.43 -6.58
CA ALA A 913 4.00 2.82 -6.95
C ALA A 913 3.73 4.30 -6.72
N THR A 914 3.05 4.95 -7.68
CA THR A 914 2.51 6.29 -7.47
C THR A 914 1.25 6.21 -6.60
N ASN A 915 0.91 7.31 -5.92
CA ASN A 915 -0.24 7.41 -5.04
C ASN A 915 -0.23 6.34 -3.95
N PHE A 916 0.90 6.14 -3.28
CA PHE A 916 1.03 5.03 -2.34
C PHE A 916 0.47 5.34 -0.94
N SER A 917 -0.49 4.54 -0.50
CA SER A 917 -1.34 4.79 0.67
C SER A 917 -0.58 4.74 1.99
N TRP A 918 0.29 3.77 2.26
CA TRP A 918 0.96 3.74 3.56
C TRP A 918 1.98 4.87 3.69
N SER A 919 2.57 5.31 2.58
CA SER A 919 3.49 6.44 2.58
C SER A 919 2.70 7.72 2.83
N ALA A 920 1.50 7.84 2.25
CA ALA A 920 0.57 8.91 2.59
C ALA A 920 0.17 8.87 4.07
N ALA A 921 -0.16 7.70 4.62
CA ALA A 921 -0.51 7.54 6.03
C ALA A 921 0.59 8.05 6.96
N HIS A 922 1.83 7.57 6.77
CA HIS A 922 2.95 7.99 7.62
C HIS A 922 3.40 9.42 7.36
N THR A 923 3.25 9.93 6.13
CA THR A 923 3.43 11.36 5.83
C THR A 923 2.45 12.22 6.63
N TYR A 924 1.18 11.83 6.69
CA TYR A 924 0.18 12.51 7.50
C TYR A 924 0.47 12.41 9.01
N MET A 925 0.94 11.25 9.48
CA MET A 925 1.32 11.06 10.88
C MET A 925 2.56 11.89 11.26
N MET A 926 3.54 12.02 10.37
CA MET A 926 4.69 12.93 10.57
C MET A 926 4.25 14.40 10.65
N TYR A 927 3.32 14.82 9.79
CA TYR A 927 2.71 16.14 9.89
C TYR A 927 2.07 16.40 11.26
N ARG A 928 1.33 15.43 11.81
CA ARG A 928 0.71 15.59 13.13
C ARG A 928 1.76 15.66 14.26
N ASN A 929 2.82 14.88 14.14
CA ASN A 929 3.66 14.56 15.28
C ASN A 929 4.98 15.33 15.33
N PHE A 930 5.56 15.72 14.19
CA PHE A 930 6.94 16.23 14.13
C PHE A 930 7.11 17.56 13.39
N TYR A 931 6.31 17.85 12.36
CA TYR A 931 6.52 19.06 11.55
C TYR A 931 6.12 20.36 12.25
N GLY A 932 6.94 21.41 12.06
CA GLY A 932 6.79 22.74 12.65
C GLY A 932 6.89 22.81 14.18
N LYS A 933 7.39 21.77 14.86
CA LYS A 933 7.40 21.69 16.34
C LYS A 933 8.70 22.13 16.98
#